data_AF-A0A4Y9XP44-F1
#
_entry.id   AF-A0A4Y9XP44-F1
#
_cell.length_a   1.000
_cell.length_b   1.000
_cell.length_c   1.000
_cell.angle_alpha   90.00
_cell.angle_beta   90.00
_cell.angle_gamma   90.00
#
_symmetry.space_group_name_H-M   'P 1'
#
loop_
_entity.id
_entity.type
_entity.pdbx_description
1 polymer ?
#
loop_
_entity_poly.entity_id
_entity_poly.type
_entity_poly.pdbx_seq_one_letter_code
_entity_poly.pdbx_strand_id
1 'polypeptide(L)'
;MNAVLNELSDFLYRNDTSLPHILVALAAPENSRHPLAWTIHQYLPVVLDAFVQCPGPTPLLDWAVRIASNIYQSEICKLSQNQQLHFAANSASPEKLETFTIRQLAMTMEKDAPHVWRLFDVMLDADSELVKLREQRRARRKAACTENPAKRRALVEMEDADLDDEEEVYWAELDVFEELLFSDETARSSYGSESTARPTESPRKVSIFSMFTKSSNQRNNGLPSIIAVFLHACNTPDRVIEMLSQLGLSISPSSINSAVSSLVRKAETKRRQAGQQLLTAYAYDNFDVAFNVGTPTVDKGDRSLAHLTSATMIPLAHDVTKEDLTVSDAIWEKSRFNLKNRNSVSNGKHTSHDLLHLHPEDGSHSDAECRNALISSDFVQACLVFARDSTQDSPTESDFSNLSLGDDYPSSVSSLDHSSPLLVSKDEAMFYYSGISPSPPKLVYRTGLQTHPWVKPTGPEAYRRLKEVRGVFGHQINDVWEELGPKVRVLLNVQGIRWSSIDVARFVTDDDSDTQIVGPVVIWIGVLPDSLEGAQAVTSSQEILALLQDFCMDDVEVEYRESIYTRSVGPELLRHVSIVNHTVDVRSPLTPTLSLSIAAADRPDAQGTMGLYFAEGGTSDKVLGLTCHHVLFKTDANTNDSYTLASNTDRKDVQLLGTRAFDKLLDSIKLRIGNHAIMLKYYEKAVKRLGGKLERLGDVDEDDEEAADAKKELGEAEGKVEEVNAAIEKLEEFYAQVDQNWSAPSQRVIGHIRCSPAVSVGDGGYTEDWGAFEIDVTKFKKAYEGNVMDLGTEIPSDVFTRKMYPRDYGEPTFEYPSDRLLPLSGFISEELMRRPDMLDHNREPCLFVIKSGNATGVTIGRATGIPSFVRDEGTGLESKEWAVYNYDRKSGVFSARGDSGSIVVDGRGRIGGLLNGGAGKTETSDVTYVTPMFWLWPRIKEHFPNAHLEPTITAA
;
A
#
# COMPACT_ATOMS: atom_id res chain seq x y z
N MET A 1 -28.11 7.55 -81.18
CA MET A 1 -27.71 8.06 -79.85
C MET A 1 -27.21 6.91 -78.96
N ASN A 2 -28.02 5.89 -78.67
CA ASN A 2 -27.59 4.75 -77.83
C ASN A 2 -26.37 3.97 -78.39
N ALA A 3 -26.24 3.80 -79.71
CA ALA A 3 -25.05 3.17 -80.31
C ALA A 3 -23.76 3.97 -80.09
N VAL A 4 -23.85 5.30 -80.16
CA VAL A 4 -22.71 6.22 -79.96
C VAL A 4 -22.33 6.27 -78.47
N LEU A 5 -23.31 6.25 -77.56
CA LEU A 5 -23.06 6.20 -76.12
C LEU A 5 -22.41 4.88 -75.68
N ASN A 6 -22.77 3.75 -76.32
CA ASN A 6 -22.14 2.46 -76.05
C ASN A 6 -20.69 2.39 -76.54
N GLU A 7 -20.38 2.94 -77.72
CA GLU A 7 -18.98 3.04 -78.21
C GLU A 7 -18.15 3.99 -77.34
N LEU A 8 -18.73 5.12 -76.92
CA LEU A 8 -18.07 6.06 -76.01
C LEU A 8 -17.80 5.41 -74.66
N SER A 9 -18.76 4.67 -74.10
CA SER A 9 -18.61 3.94 -72.85
C SER A 9 -17.53 2.85 -72.94
N ASP A 10 -17.48 2.09 -74.03
CA ASP A 10 -16.45 1.04 -74.23
C ASP A 10 -15.06 1.66 -74.44
N PHE A 11 -14.96 2.80 -75.13
CA PHE A 11 -13.72 3.57 -75.26
C PHE A 11 -13.21 4.10 -73.92
N LEU A 12 -14.07 4.71 -73.11
CA LEU A 12 -13.75 5.21 -71.78
C LEU A 12 -13.33 4.06 -70.84
N TYR A 13 -14.02 2.93 -70.92
CA TYR A 13 -13.75 1.73 -70.14
C TYR A 13 -12.42 1.07 -70.49
N ARG A 14 -12.06 0.95 -71.79
CA ARG A 14 -10.81 0.34 -72.24
C ARG A 14 -9.57 1.18 -71.99
N ASN A 15 -9.72 2.50 -71.94
CA ASN A 15 -8.61 3.45 -71.78
C ASN A 15 -8.50 4.03 -70.36
N ASP A 16 -9.30 3.53 -69.42
CA ASP A 16 -9.35 3.96 -68.01
C ASP A 16 -9.39 5.50 -67.85
N THR A 17 -10.18 6.15 -68.70
CA THR A 17 -10.30 7.61 -68.78
C THR A 17 -11.75 8.05 -68.62
N SER A 18 -11.98 9.30 -68.19
CA SER A 18 -13.32 9.83 -67.90
C SER A 18 -13.77 10.80 -68.99
N LEU A 19 -15.07 10.86 -69.25
CA LEU A 19 -15.61 11.86 -70.17
C LEU A 19 -15.29 13.30 -69.69
N PRO A 20 -15.43 13.63 -68.38
CA PRO A 20 -14.92 14.91 -67.85
C PRO A 20 -13.42 15.14 -68.10
N HIS A 21 -12.58 14.11 -68.01
CA HIS A 21 -11.14 14.20 -68.28
C HIS A 21 -10.87 14.54 -69.74
N ILE A 22 -11.60 13.90 -70.67
CA ILE A 22 -11.51 14.21 -72.11
C ILE A 22 -12.04 15.61 -72.40
N LEU A 23 -13.15 16.01 -71.79
CA LEU A 23 -13.73 17.34 -71.95
C LEU A 23 -12.83 18.44 -71.39
N VAL A 24 -12.19 18.22 -70.22
CA VAL A 24 -11.23 19.15 -69.61
C VAL A 24 -9.92 19.19 -70.40
N ALA A 25 -9.41 18.05 -70.88
CA ALA A 25 -8.23 17.99 -71.73
C ALA A 25 -8.45 18.70 -73.07
N LEU A 26 -9.66 18.63 -73.64
CA LEU A 26 -10.02 19.32 -74.88
C LEU A 26 -10.41 20.79 -74.65
N ALA A 27 -10.84 21.16 -73.44
CA ALA A 27 -11.09 22.55 -73.02
C ALA A 27 -9.84 23.27 -72.51
N ALA A 28 -8.72 22.56 -72.31
CA ALA A 28 -7.44 23.17 -71.95
C ALA A 28 -6.96 24.12 -73.07
N PRO A 29 -6.42 25.31 -72.74
CA PRO A 29 -6.06 26.34 -73.73
C PRO A 29 -5.10 25.84 -74.82
N GLU A 30 -4.27 24.87 -74.44
CA GLU A 30 -3.22 24.23 -75.25
C GLU A 30 -3.79 23.38 -76.39
N ASN A 31 -5.01 22.85 -76.24
CA ASN A 31 -5.67 21.97 -77.21
C ASN A 31 -6.81 22.66 -77.99
N SER A 32 -6.98 23.98 -77.82
CA SER A 32 -8.04 24.82 -78.42
C SER A 32 -8.09 24.83 -79.95
N ARG A 33 -7.04 24.38 -80.64
CA ARG A 33 -6.96 24.31 -82.12
C ARG A 33 -7.35 22.94 -82.70
N HIS A 34 -7.66 21.96 -81.86
CA HIS A 34 -8.05 20.63 -82.32
C HIS A 34 -9.49 20.64 -82.86
N PRO A 35 -9.78 20.06 -84.04
CA PRO A 35 -11.11 20.11 -84.66
C PRO A 35 -12.25 19.62 -83.76
N LEU A 36 -11.95 18.62 -82.93
CA LEU A 36 -12.92 18.04 -81.98
C LEU A 36 -13.26 18.98 -80.80
N ALA A 37 -12.35 19.87 -80.40
CA ALA A 37 -12.61 20.84 -79.32
C ALA A 37 -13.67 21.87 -79.75
N TRP A 38 -13.64 22.29 -81.02
CA TRP A 38 -14.64 23.20 -81.58
C TRP A 38 -16.03 22.55 -81.68
N THR A 39 -16.09 21.30 -82.14
CA THR A 39 -17.34 20.53 -82.20
C THR A 39 -17.92 20.27 -80.82
N ILE A 40 -17.09 19.93 -79.83
CA ILE A 40 -17.55 19.71 -78.46
C ILE A 40 -18.09 21.01 -77.85
N HIS A 41 -17.44 22.16 -78.04
CA HIS A 41 -17.97 23.44 -77.55
C HIS A 41 -19.34 23.79 -78.15
N GLN A 42 -19.57 23.47 -79.43
CA GLN A 42 -20.83 23.75 -80.12
C GLN A 42 -21.99 22.86 -79.62
N TYR A 43 -21.72 21.59 -79.31
CA TYR A 43 -22.73 20.62 -78.87
C TYR A 43 -22.73 20.37 -77.35
N LEU A 44 -21.88 21.06 -76.59
CA LEU A 44 -21.74 20.94 -75.14
C LEU A 44 -23.09 21.05 -74.40
N PRO A 45 -23.98 22.01 -74.71
CA PRO A 45 -25.28 22.11 -74.04
C PRO A 45 -26.16 20.88 -74.29
N VAL A 46 -26.12 20.32 -75.50
CA VAL A 46 -26.90 19.13 -75.90
C VAL A 46 -26.35 17.85 -75.25
N VAL A 47 -25.03 17.75 -75.14
CA VAL A 47 -24.37 16.64 -74.45
C VAL A 47 -24.71 16.67 -72.96
N LEU A 48 -24.64 17.85 -72.33
CA LEU A 48 -24.99 18.02 -70.91
C LEU A 48 -26.49 17.75 -70.66
N ASP A 49 -27.38 18.21 -71.54
CA ASP A 49 -28.83 17.88 -71.46
C ASP A 49 -29.10 16.38 -71.61
N ALA A 50 -28.37 15.68 -72.49
CA ALA A 50 -28.48 14.24 -72.66
C ALA A 50 -27.98 13.45 -71.43
N PHE A 51 -26.98 13.98 -70.70
CA PHE A 51 -26.54 13.41 -69.42
C PHE A 51 -27.56 13.62 -68.30
N VAL A 52 -28.21 14.79 -68.26
CA VAL A 52 -29.28 15.10 -67.30
C VAL A 52 -30.53 14.23 -67.54
N GLN A 53 -30.80 13.85 -68.79
CA GLN A 53 -31.94 13.02 -69.17
C GLN A 53 -31.67 11.51 -69.14
N CYS A 54 -30.47 11.06 -68.78
CA CYS A 54 -30.12 9.64 -68.77
C CYS A 54 -30.60 8.93 -67.48
N PRO A 55 -31.46 7.90 -67.56
CA PRO A 55 -31.94 7.18 -66.39
C PRO A 55 -30.95 6.08 -65.97
N GLY A 56 -30.28 6.26 -64.83
CA GLY A 56 -29.53 5.21 -64.11
C GLY A 56 -28.05 5.53 -63.83
N PRO A 57 -27.67 5.93 -62.60
CA PRO A 57 -26.30 6.34 -62.25
C PRO A 57 -25.28 5.19 -62.07
N THR A 58 -25.67 3.93 -62.26
CA THR A 58 -24.89 2.77 -61.79
C THR A 58 -23.54 2.54 -62.50
N PRO A 59 -23.44 2.51 -63.84
CA PRO A 59 -22.19 2.16 -64.52
C PRO A 59 -21.08 3.22 -64.39
N LEU A 60 -21.47 4.51 -64.32
CA LEU A 60 -20.52 5.62 -64.16
C LEU A 60 -19.95 5.65 -62.73
N LEU A 61 -20.81 5.35 -61.74
CA LEU A 61 -20.39 5.22 -60.34
C LEU A 61 -19.43 4.04 -60.17
N ASP A 62 -19.73 2.88 -60.77
CA ASP A 62 -18.85 1.71 -60.74
C ASP A 62 -17.47 1.99 -61.37
N TRP A 63 -17.44 2.70 -62.50
CA TRP A 63 -16.18 3.13 -63.11
C TRP A 63 -15.40 4.09 -62.20
N ALA A 64 -16.05 5.10 -61.61
CA ALA A 64 -15.40 6.06 -60.73
C ALA A 64 -14.83 5.40 -59.46
N VAL A 65 -15.59 4.49 -58.84
CA VAL A 65 -15.13 3.69 -57.69
C VAL A 65 -13.93 2.84 -58.05
N ARG A 66 -13.90 2.25 -59.25
CA ARG A 66 -12.75 1.45 -59.72
C ARG A 66 -11.49 2.29 -59.87
N ILE A 67 -11.56 3.46 -60.50
CA ILE A 67 -10.40 4.35 -60.66
C ILE A 67 -9.89 4.84 -59.31
N ALA A 68 -10.78 5.27 -58.42
CA ALA A 68 -10.40 5.68 -57.06
C ALA A 68 -9.71 4.53 -56.31
N SER A 69 -10.23 3.30 -56.43
CA SER A 69 -9.64 2.10 -55.81
C SER A 69 -8.22 1.83 -56.32
N ASN A 70 -7.96 2.01 -57.63
CA ASN A 70 -6.62 1.86 -58.20
C ASN A 70 -5.63 2.90 -57.65
N ILE A 71 -6.08 4.15 -57.46
CA ILE A 71 -5.26 5.21 -56.86
C ILE A 71 -4.94 4.86 -55.40
N TYR A 72 -5.93 4.48 -54.61
CA TYR A 72 -5.73 4.09 -53.20
C TYR A 72 -4.79 2.89 -53.07
N GLN A 73 -4.93 1.88 -53.93
CA GLN A 73 -4.05 0.72 -53.96
C GLN A 73 -2.60 1.12 -54.27
N SER A 74 -2.39 2.02 -55.24
CA SER A 74 -1.06 2.51 -55.59
C SER A 74 -0.38 3.25 -54.43
N GLU A 75 -1.13 4.09 -53.72
CA GLU A 75 -0.62 4.83 -52.54
C GLU A 75 -0.22 3.89 -51.39
N ILE A 76 -1.07 2.90 -51.04
CA ILE A 76 -0.74 1.92 -50.01
C ILE A 76 0.47 1.06 -50.42
N CYS A 77 0.55 0.65 -51.69
CA CYS A 77 1.71 -0.08 -52.21
C CYS A 77 3.01 0.73 -52.06
N LYS A 78 2.99 2.02 -52.43
CA LYS A 78 4.14 2.93 -52.30
C LYS A 78 4.54 3.11 -50.83
N LEU A 79 3.58 3.33 -49.95
CA LEU A 79 3.81 3.50 -48.51
C LEU A 79 4.36 2.22 -47.86
N SER A 80 3.89 1.04 -48.29
CA SER A 80 4.36 -0.26 -47.78
C SER A 80 5.85 -0.53 -48.08
N GLN A 81 6.43 0.16 -49.06
CA GLN A 81 7.84 0.05 -49.45
C GLN A 81 8.75 1.06 -48.73
N ASN A 82 8.17 2.01 -47.96
CA ASN A 82 8.94 3.01 -47.25
C ASN A 82 9.70 2.39 -46.07
N GLN A 83 11.04 2.45 -46.14
CA GLN A 83 11.93 1.86 -45.13
C GLN A 83 11.87 2.56 -43.77
N GLN A 84 11.40 3.80 -43.70
CA GLN A 84 11.28 4.55 -42.44
C GLN A 84 10.23 3.95 -41.50
N LEU A 85 9.30 3.15 -42.04
CA LEU A 85 8.25 2.49 -41.28
C LEU A 85 8.63 1.05 -40.88
N HIS A 86 9.86 0.62 -41.19
CA HIS A 86 10.35 -0.72 -40.88
C HIS A 86 11.01 -0.79 -39.50
N PHE A 87 10.60 -1.77 -38.68
CA PHE A 87 11.24 -2.08 -37.41
C PHE A 87 11.77 -3.51 -37.42
N ALA A 88 13.08 -3.62 -37.66
CA ALA A 88 13.77 -4.91 -37.59
C ALA A 88 14.04 -5.29 -36.13
N ALA A 89 13.22 -6.20 -35.59
CA ALA A 89 13.30 -6.71 -34.21
C ALA A 89 14.73 -7.11 -33.80
N ASN A 90 15.44 -7.86 -34.65
CA ASN A 90 16.82 -8.31 -34.37
C ASN A 90 17.84 -7.15 -34.22
N SER A 91 17.48 -5.94 -34.64
CA SER A 91 18.31 -4.73 -34.60
C SER A 91 17.76 -3.61 -33.71
N ALA A 92 16.75 -3.91 -32.88
CA ALA A 92 16.11 -2.94 -31.99
C ALA A 92 17.14 -2.17 -31.16
N SER A 93 17.02 -0.85 -31.06
CA SER A 93 17.88 0.02 -30.21
C SER A 93 17.02 0.84 -29.27
N PRO A 94 17.54 1.21 -28.08
CA PRO A 94 16.94 2.25 -27.24
C PRO A 94 16.71 3.56 -28.01
N GLU A 95 17.68 3.99 -28.82
CA GLU A 95 17.59 5.24 -29.59
C GLU A 95 16.45 5.18 -30.62
N LYS A 96 16.19 4.00 -31.20
CA LYS A 96 15.06 3.80 -32.13
C LYS A 96 13.71 3.82 -31.43
N LEU A 97 13.65 3.46 -30.15
CA LEU A 97 12.43 3.55 -29.33
C LEU A 97 12.20 4.99 -28.86
N GLU A 98 13.26 5.69 -28.44
CA GLU A 98 13.21 7.08 -27.97
C GLU A 98 12.88 8.07 -29.09
N THR A 99 13.44 7.86 -30.29
CA THR A 99 13.16 8.73 -31.45
C THR A 99 11.82 8.47 -32.12
N PHE A 100 11.12 7.39 -31.77
CA PHE A 100 9.86 7.05 -32.42
C PHE A 100 8.72 7.92 -31.90
N THR A 101 8.07 8.65 -32.79
CA THR A 101 6.88 9.44 -32.47
C THR A 101 5.75 9.16 -33.46
N ILE A 102 4.53 9.06 -32.94
CA ILE A 102 3.32 8.84 -33.77
C ILE A 102 3.11 9.99 -34.75
N ARG A 103 3.49 11.22 -34.35
CA ARG A 103 3.50 12.43 -35.18
C ARG A 103 4.35 12.29 -36.44
N GLN A 104 5.58 11.79 -36.32
CA GLN A 104 6.45 11.56 -37.49
C GLN A 104 5.85 10.49 -38.42
N LEU A 105 5.20 9.46 -37.86
CA LEU A 105 4.50 8.45 -38.64
C LEU A 105 3.33 9.08 -39.43
N ALA A 106 2.50 9.90 -38.77
CA ALA A 106 1.38 10.59 -39.37
C ALA A 106 1.81 11.49 -40.54
N MET A 107 2.82 12.34 -40.34
CA MET A 107 3.35 13.20 -41.40
C MET A 107 3.89 12.41 -42.60
N THR A 108 4.55 11.27 -42.35
CA THR A 108 5.07 10.40 -43.41
C THR A 108 3.92 9.75 -44.19
N MET A 109 2.91 9.24 -43.49
CA MET A 109 1.73 8.59 -44.09
C MET A 109 0.89 9.59 -44.90
N GLU A 110 0.66 10.80 -44.39
CA GLU A 110 -0.09 11.85 -45.10
C GLU A 110 0.64 12.31 -46.37
N LYS A 111 1.97 12.46 -46.30
CA LYS A 111 2.79 12.86 -47.44
C LYS A 111 2.80 11.81 -48.57
N ASP A 112 2.92 10.53 -48.21
CA ASP A 112 3.11 9.45 -49.18
C ASP A 112 1.79 8.85 -49.69
N ALA A 113 0.68 8.99 -48.94
CA ALA A 113 -0.66 8.51 -49.29
C ALA A 113 -1.78 9.56 -49.04
N PRO A 114 -1.73 10.73 -49.70
CA PRO A 114 -2.63 11.85 -49.42
C PRO A 114 -4.09 11.58 -49.78
N HIS A 115 -4.39 10.76 -50.80
CA HIS A 115 -5.77 10.49 -51.20
C HIS A 115 -6.44 9.50 -50.24
N VAL A 116 -5.71 8.47 -49.81
CA VAL A 116 -6.19 7.55 -48.76
C VAL A 116 -6.33 8.27 -47.42
N TRP A 117 -5.43 9.21 -47.11
CA TRP A 117 -5.50 10.01 -45.89
C TRP A 117 -6.80 10.82 -45.82
N ARG A 118 -7.15 11.50 -46.92
CA ARG A 118 -8.42 12.22 -47.07
C ARG A 118 -9.64 11.29 -47.05
N LEU A 119 -9.52 10.08 -47.59
CA LEU A 119 -10.61 9.10 -47.51
C LEU A 119 -10.89 8.75 -46.04
N PHE A 120 -9.85 8.55 -45.22
CA PHE A 120 -10.04 8.29 -43.79
C PHE A 120 -10.53 9.49 -43.01
N ASP A 121 -10.24 10.73 -43.41
CA ASP A 121 -10.95 11.91 -42.89
C ASP A 121 -12.46 11.73 -43.07
N VAL A 122 -12.90 11.48 -44.30
CA VAL A 122 -14.32 11.35 -44.62
C VAL A 122 -14.96 10.14 -43.91
N MET A 123 -14.25 9.01 -43.81
CA MET A 123 -14.79 7.81 -43.19
C MET A 123 -14.86 7.90 -41.65
N LEU A 124 -13.88 8.54 -41.01
CA LEU A 124 -13.88 8.72 -39.55
C LEU A 124 -14.84 9.85 -39.11
N ASP A 125 -15.16 10.78 -40.01
CA ASP A 125 -16.12 11.86 -39.83
C ASP A 125 -17.49 11.58 -40.48
N ALA A 126 -17.77 10.32 -40.81
CA ALA A 126 -18.98 9.94 -41.56
C ALA A 126 -20.30 10.33 -40.84
N ASP A 127 -20.29 10.37 -39.51
CA ASP A 127 -21.39 10.89 -38.70
C ASP A 127 -21.15 12.35 -38.31
N SER A 128 -21.75 13.25 -39.09
CA SER A 128 -21.63 14.69 -38.90
C SER A 128 -22.20 15.22 -37.57
N GLU A 129 -23.11 14.50 -36.91
CA GLU A 129 -23.64 14.90 -35.60
C GLU A 129 -22.68 14.52 -34.48
N LEU A 130 -22.07 13.31 -34.54
CA LEU A 130 -21.01 12.90 -33.61
C LEU A 130 -19.77 13.81 -33.69
N VAL A 131 -19.41 14.28 -34.88
CA VAL A 131 -18.28 15.19 -35.07
C VAL A 131 -18.55 16.55 -34.40
N LYS A 132 -19.76 17.12 -34.55
CA LYS A 132 -20.14 18.38 -33.89
C LYS A 132 -20.11 18.25 -32.36
N LEU A 133 -20.59 17.12 -31.82
CA LEU A 133 -20.56 16.85 -30.39
C LEU A 133 -19.12 16.79 -29.86
N ARG A 134 -18.21 16.12 -30.58
CA ARG A 134 -16.78 16.09 -30.22
C ARG A 134 -16.15 17.48 -30.24
N GLU A 135 -16.44 18.29 -31.26
CA GLU A 135 -15.90 19.66 -31.35
C GLU A 135 -16.41 20.56 -30.21
N GLN A 136 -17.69 20.45 -29.85
CA GLN A 136 -18.27 21.18 -28.71
C GLN A 136 -17.65 20.77 -27.37
N ARG A 137 -17.41 19.47 -27.14
CA ARG A 137 -16.73 18.95 -25.93
C ARG A 137 -15.31 19.48 -25.81
N ARG A 138 -14.54 19.45 -26.90
CA ARG A 138 -13.17 19.98 -26.94
C ARG A 138 -13.13 21.50 -26.68
N ALA A 139 -14.11 22.24 -27.20
CA ALA A 139 -14.25 23.67 -26.92
C ALA A 139 -14.54 23.96 -25.43
N ARG A 140 -15.43 23.19 -24.79
CA ARG A 140 -15.71 23.31 -23.34
C ARG A 140 -14.47 23.01 -22.48
N ARG A 141 -13.73 21.93 -22.80
CA ARG A 141 -12.46 21.60 -22.11
C ARG A 141 -11.41 22.70 -22.25
N LYS A 142 -11.29 23.30 -23.44
CA LYS A 142 -10.33 24.39 -23.70
C LYS A 142 -10.69 25.67 -22.93
N ALA A 143 -11.98 25.99 -22.81
CA ALA A 143 -12.47 27.11 -22.00
C ALA A 143 -12.20 26.89 -20.49
N ALA A 144 -12.46 25.68 -19.97
CA ALA A 144 -12.17 25.35 -18.57
C ALA A 144 -10.66 25.37 -18.23
N CYS A 145 -9.79 25.09 -19.21
CA CYS A 145 -8.33 25.21 -19.06
C CYS A 145 -7.83 26.66 -18.93
N THR A 146 -8.61 27.66 -19.36
CA THR A 146 -8.19 29.07 -19.33
C THR A 146 -8.44 29.73 -17.98
N GLU A 147 -9.35 29.18 -17.15
CA GLU A 147 -9.69 29.71 -15.83
C GLU A 147 -8.86 29.12 -14.68
N ASN A 148 -8.25 27.92 -14.83
CA ASN A 148 -7.37 27.36 -13.79
C ASN A 148 -6.45 26.23 -14.34
N PRO A 149 -5.11 26.41 -14.40
CA PRO A 149 -4.20 25.39 -14.95
C PRO A 149 -4.09 24.10 -14.11
N ALA A 150 -4.55 24.10 -12.84
CA ALA A 150 -4.58 22.90 -12.00
C ALA A 150 -5.70 21.90 -12.40
N LYS A 151 -6.71 22.32 -13.16
CA LYS A 151 -7.84 21.47 -13.58
C LYS A 151 -7.52 20.51 -14.73
N ARG A 152 -6.30 20.52 -15.26
CA ARG A 152 -5.93 19.70 -16.43
C ARG A 152 -5.98 18.19 -16.18
N ARG A 153 -5.84 17.75 -14.92
CA ARG A 153 -6.09 16.35 -14.49
C ARG A 153 -7.50 16.11 -13.95
N ALA A 154 -8.17 17.15 -13.43
CA ALA A 154 -9.48 17.04 -12.82
C ALA A 154 -10.62 16.79 -13.84
N LEU A 155 -10.43 17.14 -15.12
CA LEU A 155 -11.46 16.95 -16.15
C LEU A 155 -11.62 15.51 -16.69
N VAL A 156 -10.91 14.53 -16.10
CA VAL A 156 -11.25 13.10 -16.25
C VAL A 156 -12.33 12.68 -15.23
N GLU A 157 -12.56 13.49 -14.20
CA GLU A 157 -13.70 13.38 -13.30
C GLU A 157 -14.75 14.41 -13.75
N MET A 158 -15.51 14.09 -14.80
CA MET A 158 -16.69 14.89 -15.10
C MET A 158 -17.83 14.53 -14.14
N GLU A 159 -18.08 15.46 -13.22
CA GLU A 159 -19.23 15.58 -12.32
C GLU A 159 -20.52 16.10 -13.00
N ASP A 160 -20.55 16.41 -14.29
CA ASP A 160 -21.72 17.10 -14.92
C ASP A 160 -22.13 16.57 -16.31
N ALA A 161 -22.17 15.24 -16.50
CA ALA A 161 -22.89 14.66 -17.65
C ALA A 161 -23.98 13.73 -17.13
N ASP A 162 -25.21 13.97 -17.59
CA ASP A 162 -26.36 13.09 -17.40
C ASP A 162 -25.92 11.63 -17.60
N LEU A 163 -25.99 10.85 -16.52
CA LEU A 163 -25.52 9.47 -16.48
C LEU A 163 -26.46 8.56 -17.27
N ASP A 164 -26.27 8.46 -18.59
CA ASP A 164 -26.69 7.31 -19.40
C ASP A 164 -25.81 7.08 -20.65
N ASP A 165 -24.83 7.93 -20.96
CA ASP A 165 -24.02 7.77 -22.18
C ASP A 165 -22.64 7.14 -21.87
N GLU A 166 -22.54 5.81 -21.78
CA GLU A 166 -21.25 5.07 -21.78
C GLU A 166 -20.34 5.49 -22.95
N GLU A 167 -20.98 5.92 -24.04
CA GLU A 167 -20.34 6.48 -25.22
C GLU A 167 -19.61 7.81 -24.92
N GLU A 168 -20.15 8.67 -24.05
CA GLU A 168 -19.56 9.96 -23.68
C GLU A 168 -18.24 9.79 -22.90
N VAL A 169 -18.18 8.82 -21.99
CA VAL A 169 -16.96 8.47 -21.23
C VAL A 169 -15.90 7.87 -22.14
N TYR A 170 -16.27 6.95 -23.04
CA TYR A 170 -15.35 6.37 -24.01
C TYR A 170 -14.70 7.42 -24.91
N TRP A 171 -15.48 8.38 -25.43
CA TRP A 171 -14.95 9.47 -26.25
C TRP A 171 -14.09 10.45 -25.44
N ALA A 172 -14.44 10.67 -24.17
CA ALA A 172 -13.70 11.53 -23.25
C ALA A 172 -12.31 10.98 -22.90
N GLU A 173 -12.21 9.68 -22.58
CA GLU A 173 -10.97 8.96 -22.30
C GLU A 173 -10.09 8.84 -23.54
N LEU A 174 -10.72 8.54 -24.68
CA LEU A 174 -10.02 8.49 -25.95
C LEU A 174 -9.42 9.84 -26.32
N ASP A 175 -10.14 10.96 -26.16
CA ASP A 175 -9.60 12.29 -26.47
C ASP A 175 -8.35 12.63 -25.61
N VAL A 176 -8.33 12.22 -24.34
CA VAL A 176 -7.16 12.39 -23.45
C VAL A 176 -6.01 11.49 -23.90
N PHE A 177 -6.32 10.26 -24.29
CA PHE A 177 -5.34 9.32 -24.85
C PHE A 177 -4.74 9.85 -26.17
N GLU A 178 -5.55 10.43 -27.07
CA GLU A 178 -5.05 11.09 -28.28
C GLU A 178 -4.14 12.27 -27.91
N GLU A 179 -4.50 13.13 -26.95
CA GLU A 179 -3.67 14.28 -26.53
C GLU A 179 -2.30 13.84 -25.95
N LEU A 180 -2.26 12.77 -25.16
CA LEU A 180 -1.03 12.21 -24.61
C LEU A 180 -0.08 11.69 -25.69
N LEU A 181 -0.60 11.01 -26.70
CA LEU A 181 0.18 10.38 -27.77
C LEU A 181 0.85 11.37 -28.74
N PHE A 182 0.35 12.61 -28.85
CA PHE A 182 0.92 13.66 -29.71
C PHE A 182 1.66 14.77 -28.93
N SER A 183 1.73 14.66 -27.59
CA SER A 183 2.49 15.60 -26.76
C SER A 183 4.00 15.33 -26.84
N ASP A 184 4.78 16.31 -27.30
CA ASP A 184 6.25 16.23 -27.35
C ASP A 184 6.84 16.44 -25.94
N GLU A 185 7.93 15.74 -25.58
CA GLU A 185 8.59 15.89 -24.27
C GLU A 185 9.11 17.33 -24.03
N THR A 186 9.51 18.04 -25.08
CA THR A 186 9.96 19.44 -25.01
C THR A 186 8.82 20.44 -24.78
N ALA A 187 7.58 20.08 -25.13
CA ALA A 187 6.39 20.88 -24.84
C ALA A 187 5.89 20.69 -23.40
N ARG A 188 6.36 19.67 -22.68
CA ARG A 188 6.03 19.46 -21.25
C ARG A 188 6.79 20.39 -20.32
N SER A 189 7.88 21.04 -20.79
CA SER A 189 8.70 21.94 -19.96
C SER A 189 8.42 23.44 -20.12
N SER A 190 7.67 23.89 -21.14
CA SER A 190 7.26 25.29 -21.26
C SER A 190 5.76 25.45 -21.04
N TYR A 191 5.36 25.78 -19.81
CA TYR A 191 4.04 26.32 -19.55
C TYR A 191 3.93 27.72 -20.18
N GLY A 192 3.08 27.86 -21.19
CA GLY A 192 2.67 29.16 -21.74
C GLY A 192 3.24 29.48 -23.12
N SER A 193 2.72 28.85 -24.17
CA SER A 193 2.64 29.51 -25.48
C SER A 193 1.43 28.98 -26.25
N GLU A 194 0.54 29.88 -26.67
CA GLU A 194 -0.57 29.57 -27.56
C GLU A 194 -0.05 29.00 -28.90
N SER A 195 -0.27 27.71 -29.13
CA SER A 195 -0.15 27.14 -30.46
C SER A 195 -1.51 27.22 -31.15
N THR A 196 -1.68 28.25 -31.97
CA THR A 196 -2.80 28.42 -32.90
C THR A 196 -2.56 27.63 -34.19
N ALA A 197 -2.70 26.30 -34.15
CA ALA A 197 -3.00 25.46 -35.32
C ALA A 197 -3.22 23.99 -34.89
N ARG A 198 -4.37 23.41 -35.26
CA ARG A 198 -4.69 21.97 -35.08
C ARG A 198 -3.63 21.09 -35.76
N PRO A 199 -3.13 19.99 -35.16
CA PRO A 199 -2.62 18.88 -35.95
C PRO A 199 -3.82 18.00 -36.37
N THR A 200 -3.99 17.82 -37.67
CA THR A 200 -4.93 16.89 -38.35
C THR A 200 -4.60 15.40 -38.13
N GLU A 201 -3.86 15.08 -37.09
CA GLU A 201 -3.19 13.80 -36.89
C GLU A 201 -3.97 12.97 -35.85
N SER A 202 -4.99 12.23 -36.31
CA SER A 202 -5.68 11.28 -35.44
C SER A 202 -4.85 9.98 -35.35
N PRO A 203 -4.56 9.45 -34.14
CA PRO A 203 -3.81 8.20 -33.94
C PRO A 203 -4.56 6.98 -34.52
N ARG A 204 -5.86 7.11 -34.69
CA ARG A 204 -6.70 6.09 -35.34
C ARG A 204 -6.39 5.94 -36.82
N LYS A 205 -6.19 7.06 -37.54
CA LYS A 205 -5.73 7.03 -38.94
C LYS A 205 -4.40 6.29 -39.04
N VAL A 206 -3.46 6.67 -38.18
CA VAL A 206 -2.12 6.07 -38.13
C VAL A 206 -2.19 4.56 -37.88
N SER A 207 -3.07 4.12 -36.98
CA SER A 207 -3.29 2.70 -36.68
C SER A 207 -3.88 1.94 -37.87
N ILE A 208 -4.91 2.48 -38.52
CA ILE A 208 -5.54 1.88 -39.71
C ILE A 208 -4.53 1.80 -40.87
N PHE A 209 -3.80 2.88 -41.13
CA PHE A 209 -2.72 2.89 -42.12
C PHE A 209 -1.67 1.82 -41.81
N SER A 210 -1.26 1.70 -40.55
CA SER A 210 -0.28 0.69 -40.16
C SER A 210 -0.79 -0.75 -40.33
N MET A 211 -2.09 -1.01 -40.18
CA MET A 211 -2.68 -2.32 -40.47
C MET A 211 -2.60 -2.64 -41.97
N PHE A 212 -3.00 -1.68 -42.83
CA PHE A 212 -2.96 -1.86 -44.28
C PHE A 212 -1.54 -2.03 -44.79
N THR A 213 -0.59 -1.20 -44.36
CA THR A 213 0.80 -1.29 -44.81
C THR A 213 1.47 -2.57 -44.33
N LYS A 214 1.21 -3.02 -43.10
CA LYS A 214 1.70 -4.31 -42.57
C LYS A 214 1.12 -5.50 -43.32
N SER A 215 -0.16 -5.44 -43.68
CA SER A 215 -0.81 -6.48 -44.49
C SER A 215 -0.21 -6.56 -45.90
N SER A 216 0.16 -5.43 -46.49
CA SER A 216 0.84 -5.39 -47.81
C SER A 216 2.32 -5.78 -47.73
N ASN A 217 3.01 -5.42 -46.65
CA ASN A 217 4.39 -5.77 -46.40
C ASN A 217 4.63 -5.98 -44.89
N GLN A 218 4.85 -7.23 -44.48
CA GLN A 218 5.06 -7.58 -43.06
C GLN A 218 6.26 -6.87 -42.41
N ARG A 219 7.20 -6.34 -43.21
CA ARG A 219 8.34 -5.55 -42.71
C ARG A 219 7.96 -4.15 -42.26
N ASN A 220 6.79 -3.66 -42.65
CA ASN A 220 6.23 -2.38 -42.22
C ASN A 220 5.48 -2.58 -40.89
N ASN A 221 6.27 -2.73 -39.83
CA ASN A 221 5.83 -3.11 -38.50
C ASN A 221 6.26 -2.10 -37.42
N GLY A 222 6.61 -0.87 -37.79
CA GLY A 222 7.07 0.18 -36.88
C GLY A 222 6.18 0.36 -35.65
N LEU A 223 4.94 0.81 -35.86
CA LEU A 223 3.96 1.00 -34.80
C LEU A 223 3.61 -0.32 -34.08
N PRO A 224 3.32 -1.44 -34.77
CA PRO A 224 3.06 -2.73 -34.13
C PRO A 224 4.20 -3.25 -33.27
N SER A 225 5.45 -2.95 -33.61
CA SER A 225 6.61 -3.40 -32.82
C SER A 225 6.72 -2.67 -31.50
N ILE A 226 6.35 -1.39 -31.47
CA ILE A 226 6.39 -0.58 -30.26
C ILE A 226 5.23 -0.92 -29.34
N ILE A 227 4.03 -1.09 -29.90
CA ILE A 227 2.87 -1.63 -29.18
C ILE A 227 3.24 -2.99 -28.56
N ALA A 228 3.91 -3.86 -29.31
CA ALA A 228 4.29 -5.18 -28.82
C ALA A 228 5.31 -5.14 -27.67
N VAL A 229 6.33 -4.27 -27.75
CA VAL A 229 7.30 -4.07 -26.65
C VAL A 229 6.59 -3.50 -25.41
N PHE A 230 5.66 -2.57 -25.59
CA PHE A 230 4.84 -2.03 -24.51
C PHE A 230 3.95 -3.10 -23.85
N LEU A 231 3.24 -3.90 -24.65
CA LEU A 231 2.39 -4.98 -24.15
C LEU A 231 3.20 -6.04 -23.37
N HIS A 232 4.40 -6.35 -23.86
CA HIS A 232 5.32 -7.24 -23.17
C HIS A 232 5.79 -6.65 -21.83
N ALA A 233 6.11 -5.35 -21.78
CA ALA A 233 6.45 -4.66 -20.52
C ALA A 233 5.28 -4.62 -19.52
N CYS A 234 4.04 -4.56 -20.00
CA CYS A 234 2.83 -4.64 -19.17
C CYS A 234 2.45 -6.07 -18.76
N ASN A 235 3.31 -7.06 -18.99
CA ASN A 235 3.07 -8.48 -18.70
C ASN A 235 1.76 -9.01 -19.34
N THR A 236 1.45 -8.52 -20.55
CA THR A 236 0.23 -8.92 -21.28
C THR A 236 0.31 -10.42 -21.64
N PRO A 237 -0.74 -11.23 -21.38
CA PRO A 237 -0.72 -12.65 -21.70
C PRO A 237 -0.40 -12.93 -23.18
N ASP A 238 0.43 -13.94 -23.45
CA ASP A 238 0.84 -14.30 -24.83
C ASP A 238 -0.34 -14.53 -25.77
N ARG A 239 -1.46 -15.08 -25.27
CA ARG A 239 -2.68 -15.25 -26.07
C ARG A 239 -3.27 -13.93 -26.57
N VAL A 240 -3.19 -12.87 -25.78
CA VAL A 240 -3.65 -11.52 -26.15
C VAL A 240 -2.68 -10.92 -27.16
N ILE A 241 -1.38 -11.10 -26.98
CA ILE A 241 -0.35 -10.67 -27.94
C ILE A 241 -0.50 -11.40 -29.27
N GLU A 242 -0.77 -12.71 -29.26
CA GLU A 242 -1.04 -13.51 -30.45
C GLU A 242 -2.29 -13.02 -31.17
N MET A 243 -3.38 -12.74 -30.44
CA MET A 243 -4.59 -12.15 -31.01
C MET A 243 -4.30 -10.78 -31.67
N LEU A 244 -3.61 -9.88 -30.97
CA LEU A 244 -3.26 -8.56 -31.50
C LEU A 244 -2.27 -8.63 -32.66
N SER A 245 -1.39 -9.64 -32.67
CA SER A 245 -0.50 -9.92 -33.80
C SER A 245 -1.29 -10.36 -35.03
N GLN A 246 -2.34 -11.17 -34.85
CA GLN A 246 -3.24 -11.58 -35.94
C GLN A 246 -4.09 -10.41 -36.46
N LEU A 247 -4.49 -9.49 -35.58
CA LEU A 247 -5.18 -8.25 -35.95
C LEU A 247 -4.25 -7.19 -36.60
N GLY A 248 -2.94 -7.46 -36.68
CA GLY A 248 -1.95 -6.54 -37.25
C GLY A 248 -1.51 -5.39 -36.33
N LEU A 249 -2.06 -5.31 -35.11
CA LEU A 249 -1.74 -4.30 -34.10
C LEU A 249 -0.44 -4.57 -33.34
N SER A 250 0.03 -5.82 -33.35
CA SER A 250 1.26 -6.24 -32.68
C SER A 250 2.16 -7.06 -33.62
N ILE A 251 3.42 -7.29 -33.25
CA ILE A 251 4.29 -8.32 -33.86
C ILE A 251 4.16 -9.65 -33.10
N SER A 252 4.65 -10.73 -33.71
CA SER A 252 4.58 -12.06 -33.08
C SER A 252 5.36 -12.11 -31.77
N PRO A 253 4.95 -12.95 -30.79
CA PRO A 253 5.72 -13.16 -29.56
C PRO A 253 7.20 -13.51 -29.80
N SER A 254 7.49 -14.32 -30.83
CA SER A 254 8.86 -14.64 -31.24
C SER A 254 9.67 -13.41 -31.69
N SER A 255 9.02 -12.45 -32.34
CA SER A 255 9.65 -11.20 -32.78
C SER A 255 9.86 -10.25 -31.59
N ILE A 256 8.95 -10.24 -30.61
CA ILE A 256 9.12 -9.51 -29.34
C ILE A 256 10.34 -10.03 -28.60
N ASN A 257 10.43 -11.36 -28.40
CA ASN A 257 11.58 -11.97 -27.73
C ASN A 257 12.91 -11.65 -28.43
N SER A 258 12.89 -11.61 -29.77
CA SER A 258 14.06 -11.20 -30.56
C SER A 258 14.43 -9.72 -30.38
N ALA A 259 13.42 -8.84 -30.28
CA ALA A 259 13.61 -7.41 -30.00
C ALA A 259 14.17 -7.19 -28.59
N VAL A 260 13.58 -7.82 -27.57
CA VAL A 260 14.06 -7.77 -26.18
C VAL A 260 15.49 -8.30 -26.09
N SER A 261 15.79 -9.44 -26.72
CA SER A 261 17.16 -9.99 -26.76
C SER A 261 18.17 -9.04 -27.41
N SER A 262 17.76 -8.30 -28.44
CA SER A 262 18.61 -7.29 -29.09
C SER A 262 18.85 -6.07 -28.18
N LEU A 263 17.80 -5.60 -27.49
CA LEU A 263 17.87 -4.51 -26.52
C LEU A 263 18.78 -4.88 -25.33
N VAL A 264 18.62 -6.09 -24.79
CA VAL A 264 19.45 -6.62 -23.70
C VAL A 264 20.93 -6.63 -24.10
N ARG A 265 21.27 -7.08 -25.31
CA ARG A 265 22.66 -7.10 -25.81
C ARG A 265 23.25 -5.70 -25.95
N LYS A 266 22.45 -4.72 -26.38
CA LYS A 266 22.87 -3.31 -26.45
C LYS A 266 23.04 -2.70 -25.06
N ALA A 267 22.12 -2.98 -24.14
CA ALA A 267 22.23 -2.56 -22.75
C ALA A 267 23.50 -3.15 -22.10
N GLU A 268 23.81 -4.42 -22.36
CA GLU A 268 25.06 -5.04 -21.91
C GLU A 268 26.30 -4.34 -22.50
N THR A 269 26.28 -3.99 -23.78
CA THR A 269 27.38 -3.25 -24.42
C THR A 269 27.56 -1.88 -23.79
N LYS A 270 26.47 -1.13 -23.55
CA LYS A 270 26.50 0.17 -22.84
C LYS A 270 27.02 0.03 -21.41
N ARG A 271 26.56 -0.97 -20.65
CA ARG A 271 27.07 -1.27 -19.29
C ARG A 271 28.57 -1.57 -19.31
N ARG A 272 29.04 -2.36 -20.26
CA ARG A 272 30.49 -2.65 -20.45
C ARG A 272 31.27 -1.37 -20.75
N GLN A 273 30.77 -0.51 -21.63
CA GLN A 273 31.41 0.77 -21.96
C GLN A 273 31.46 1.72 -20.76
N ALA A 274 30.36 1.86 -20.02
CA ALA A 274 30.30 2.67 -18.79
C ALA A 274 31.32 2.15 -17.74
N GLY A 275 31.35 0.83 -17.51
CA GLY A 275 32.35 0.23 -16.61
C GLY A 275 33.80 0.46 -17.08
N GLN A 276 34.07 0.41 -18.39
CA GLN A 276 35.40 0.67 -18.97
C GLN A 276 35.86 2.12 -18.80
N GLN A 277 34.95 3.07 -18.57
CA GLN A 277 35.31 4.46 -18.30
C GLN A 277 35.93 4.63 -16.90
N LEU A 278 35.74 3.68 -15.98
CA LEU A 278 36.15 3.76 -14.57
C LEU A 278 35.57 4.97 -13.82
N LEU A 279 34.51 5.58 -14.35
CA LEU A 279 33.78 6.72 -13.78
C LEU A 279 32.36 6.28 -13.40
N THR A 280 32.24 5.12 -12.75
CA THR A 280 30.94 4.52 -12.43
C THR A 280 31.02 3.90 -11.04
N ALA A 281 30.09 4.29 -10.17
CA ALA A 281 29.90 3.66 -8.87
C ALA A 281 28.98 2.44 -9.01
N TYR A 282 29.23 1.43 -8.18
CA TYR A 282 28.42 0.22 -8.10
C TYR A 282 27.74 0.17 -6.75
N ALA A 283 26.41 0.13 -6.76
CA ALA A 283 25.60 -0.15 -5.58
C ALA A 283 25.08 -1.58 -5.68
N TYR A 284 25.37 -2.41 -4.69
CA TYR A 284 24.90 -3.79 -4.62
C TYR A 284 23.73 -3.86 -3.66
N ASP A 285 22.71 -4.63 -4.04
CA ASP A 285 21.59 -4.93 -3.16
C ASP A 285 21.24 -6.41 -3.25
N ASN A 286 20.94 -7.02 -2.11
CA ASN A 286 20.57 -8.44 -2.05
C ASN A 286 19.06 -8.53 -1.95
N PHE A 287 18.44 -9.31 -2.82
CA PHE A 287 17.01 -9.54 -2.82
C PHE A 287 16.72 -11.03 -3.03
N ASP A 288 15.68 -11.50 -2.36
CA ASP A 288 15.26 -12.88 -2.43
C ASP A 288 14.05 -13.01 -3.35
N VAL A 289 14.13 -13.91 -4.33
CA VAL A 289 13.04 -14.17 -5.27
C VAL A 289 12.46 -15.56 -5.00
N ALA A 290 11.19 -15.60 -4.64
CA ALA A 290 10.43 -16.85 -4.53
C ALA A 290 9.83 -17.25 -5.89
N PHE A 291 10.44 -18.24 -6.56
CA PHE A 291 9.89 -18.90 -7.75
C PHE A 291 8.84 -19.93 -7.35
N ASN A 292 7.60 -19.49 -7.16
CA ASN A 292 6.48 -20.36 -6.86
C ASN A 292 6.06 -21.17 -8.10
N VAL A 293 6.20 -22.50 -8.06
CA VAL A 293 5.72 -23.39 -9.13
C VAL A 293 4.30 -23.83 -8.79
N GLY A 294 3.34 -23.62 -9.69
CA GLY A 294 1.91 -23.86 -9.45
C GLY A 294 1.48 -25.32 -9.18
N THR A 295 2.40 -26.29 -9.17
CA THR A 295 2.12 -27.68 -8.76
C THR A 295 3.39 -28.30 -8.16
N PRO A 296 3.46 -28.53 -6.84
CA PRO A 296 4.62 -29.18 -6.23
C PRO A 296 4.62 -30.68 -6.58
N THR A 297 5.71 -31.18 -7.15
CA THR A 297 5.97 -32.62 -7.31
C THR A 297 6.86 -33.13 -6.18
N VAL A 298 6.62 -34.37 -5.76
CA VAL A 298 7.24 -35.03 -4.59
C VAL A 298 8.78 -35.02 -4.63
N ASP A 299 9.38 -34.89 -5.82
CA ASP A 299 10.84 -34.95 -6.00
C ASP A 299 11.58 -33.60 -5.91
N LYS A 300 10.91 -32.49 -5.59
CA LYS A 300 11.55 -31.16 -5.46
C LYS A 300 11.06 -30.38 -4.23
N GLY A 301 11.42 -30.84 -3.04
CA GLY A 301 11.36 -30.03 -1.82
C GLY A 301 12.37 -28.88 -1.85
N ASP A 302 11.90 -27.68 -1.52
CA ASP A 302 12.66 -26.49 -1.12
C ASP A 302 13.81 -26.00 -2.02
N ARG A 303 13.48 -25.63 -3.26
CA ARG A 303 14.33 -24.69 -4.04
C ARG A 303 13.53 -23.56 -4.69
N SER A 304 12.49 -23.05 -4.02
CA SER A 304 11.73 -21.90 -4.54
C SER A 304 12.44 -20.56 -4.28
N LEU A 305 13.26 -20.45 -3.24
CA LEU A 305 13.97 -19.21 -2.91
C LEU A 305 15.30 -19.12 -3.67
N ALA A 306 15.46 -18.07 -4.47
CA ALA A 306 16.73 -17.71 -5.08
C ALA A 306 17.25 -16.42 -4.46
N HIS A 307 18.36 -16.52 -3.74
CA HIS A 307 19.12 -15.37 -3.27
C HIS A 307 19.85 -14.74 -4.46
N LEU A 308 19.49 -13.53 -4.83
CA LEU A 308 20.08 -12.80 -5.94
C LEU A 308 20.69 -11.50 -5.43
N THR A 309 21.85 -11.14 -5.98
CA THR A 309 22.46 -9.82 -5.76
C THR A 309 22.24 -9.00 -7.02
N SER A 310 21.49 -7.91 -6.91
CA SER A 310 21.44 -6.88 -7.96
C SER A 310 22.63 -5.95 -7.82
N ALA A 311 23.07 -5.38 -8.94
CA ALA A 311 24.08 -4.35 -8.96
C ALA A 311 23.60 -3.20 -9.86
N THR A 312 23.48 -2.01 -9.27
CA THR A 312 23.14 -0.78 -9.97
C THR A 312 24.43 -0.02 -10.31
N MET A 313 24.62 0.27 -11.60
CA MET A 313 25.72 1.08 -12.11
C MET A 313 25.30 2.54 -12.18
N ILE A 314 25.92 3.39 -11.37
CA ILE A 314 25.63 4.83 -11.29
C ILE A 314 26.81 5.58 -11.93
N PRO A 315 26.65 6.17 -13.12
CA PRO A 315 27.67 7.01 -13.72
C PRO A 315 27.95 8.21 -12.81
N LEU A 316 29.24 8.50 -12.56
CA LEU A 316 29.65 9.69 -11.82
C LEU A 316 29.46 10.92 -12.73
N ALA A 317 28.33 11.63 -12.58
CA ALA A 317 28.04 12.85 -13.33
C ALA A 317 28.77 14.09 -12.74
N HIS A 318 28.72 15.24 -13.43
CA HIS A 318 29.30 16.54 -13.07
C HIS A 318 30.84 16.68 -13.24
N ASP A 319 31.35 16.49 -14.46
CA ASP A 319 32.74 16.75 -14.85
C ASP A 319 33.84 16.00 -14.06
N VAL A 320 33.46 14.93 -13.34
CA VAL A 320 34.42 14.07 -12.63
C VAL A 320 35.35 13.39 -13.63
N THR A 321 36.64 13.61 -13.46
CA THR A 321 37.71 13.04 -14.30
C THR A 321 38.38 11.85 -13.61
N LYS A 322 39.20 11.10 -14.36
CA LYS A 322 39.98 9.99 -13.77
C LYS A 322 41.02 10.51 -12.79
N GLU A 323 41.49 11.73 -13.02
CA GLU A 323 42.42 12.46 -12.17
C GLU A 323 41.83 12.71 -10.78
N ASP A 324 40.53 13.01 -10.67
CA ASP A 324 39.85 13.20 -9.38
C ASP A 324 39.78 11.91 -8.54
N LEU A 325 39.85 10.75 -9.21
CA LEU A 325 39.87 9.44 -8.58
C LEU A 325 41.28 8.88 -8.35
N THR A 326 42.35 9.63 -8.65
CA THR A 326 43.73 9.14 -8.48
C THR A 326 44.08 8.79 -7.04
N VAL A 327 43.44 9.44 -6.07
CA VAL A 327 43.61 9.16 -4.64
C VAL A 327 42.59 8.16 -4.11
N SER A 328 41.67 7.64 -4.92
CA SER A 328 40.63 6.71 -4.47
C SER A 328 41.22 5.43 -3.88
N ASP A 329 42.27 4.87 -4.50
CA ASP A 329 43.01 3.73 -3.97
C ASP A 329 43.70 4.08 -2.65
N ALA A 330 44.33 5.25 -2.54
CA ALA A 330 44.98 5.69 -1.31
C ALA A 330 43.98 6.00 -0.17
N ILE A 331 42.78 6.49 -0.51
CA ILE A 331 41.67 6.72 0.41
C ILE A 331 41.10 5.38 0.85
N TRP A 332 40.88 4.43 -0.06
CA TRP A 332 40.41 3.09 0.28
C TRP A 332 41.44 2.33 1.11
N GLU A 333 42.73 2.40 0.76
CA GLU A 333 43.85 1.86 1.55
C GLU A 333 44.01 2.50 2.92
N LYS A 334 43.38 3.64 3.20
CA LYS A 334 43.36 4.30 4.52
C LYS A 334 41.97 4.34 5.14
N SER A 335 40.96 3.83 4.44
CA SER A 335 39.57 3.85 4.87
C SER A 335 39.36 2.87 6.01
N ARG A 336 38.59 3.30 7.02
CA ARG A 336 38.13 2.44 8.12
C ARG A 336 37.24 1.29 7.66
N PHE A 337 36.65 1.42 6.47
CA PHE A 337 35.78 0.42 5.86
C PHE A 337 36.54 -0.60 5.00
N ASN A 338 37.83 -0.37 4.76
CA ASN A 338 38.69 -1.38 4.14
C ASN A 338 39.07 -2.42 5.20
N LEU A 339 38.64 -3.67 4.98
CA LEU A 339 38.82 -4.80 5.90
C LEU A 339 40.29 -5.05 6.28
N LYS A 340 41.25 -4.61 5.45
CA LYS A 340 42.69 -4.72 5.73
C LYS A 340 43.20 -3.76 6.81
N ASN A 341 42.46 -2.68 7.10
CA ASN A 341 42.85 -1.63 8.06
C ASN A 341 42.14 -1.75 9.41
N ARG A 342 41.36 -2.81 9.63
CA ARG A 342 40.52 -2.97 10.83
C ARG A 342 41.30 -2.95 12.16
N ASN A 343 42.63 -3.14 12.10
CA ASN A 343 43.52 -3.24 13.26
C ASN A 343 44.52 -2.06 13.40
N SER A 344 44.51 -1.04 12.53
CA SER A 344 45.41 0.11 12.67
C SER A 344 44.83 1.15 13.64
N VAL A 345 45.63 1.55 14.62
CA VAL A 345 45.27 2.52 15.66
C VAL A 345 44.93 3.86 15.02
N SER A 346 43.78 4.42 15.42
CA SER A 346 43.22 5.67 14.94
C SER A 346 44.20 6.84 15.08
N ASN A 347 44.65 7.40 13.95
CA ASN A 347 45.04 8.82 13.95
C ASN A 347 43.75 9.66 14.09
N GLY A 348 43.85 10.74 14.87
CA GLY A 348 42.73 11.50 15.45
C GLY A 348 41.49 11.67 14.57
N LYS A 349 40.32 11.49 15.17
CA LYS A 349 39.03 11.76 14.55
C LYS A 349 38.95 13.25 14.19
N HIS A 350 39.25 13.59 12.96
CA HIS A 350 38.88 14.88 12.38
C HIS A 350 37.36 14.89 12.15
N THR A 351 36.71 15.95 12.58
CA THR A 351 35.26 16.15 12.44
C THR A 351 34.97 17.04 11.24
N SER A 352 33.71 17.12 10.80
CA SER A 352 33.30 18.07 9.75
C SER A 352 33.61 19.53 10.10
N HIS A 353 33.78 19.85 11.39
CA HIS A 353 34.22 21.15 11.88
C HIS A 353 35.66 21.49 11.47
N ASP A 354 36.53 20.50 11.30
CA ASP A 354 37.93 20.72 10.88
C ASP A 354 38.04 21.04 9.37
N LEU A 355 37.01 20.69 8.58
CA LEU A 355 36.91 21.04 7.16
C LEU A 355 36.64 22.53 6.95
N LEU A 356 36.00 23.19 7.92
CA LEU A 356 35.67 24.62 7.86
C LEU A 356 36.91 25.54 7.96
N HIS A 357 38.08 24.99 8.30
CA HIS A 357 39.32 25.74 8.49
C HIS A 357 40.39 25.45 7.42
N LEU A 358 40.08 24.57 6.45
CA LEU A 358 41.04 24.15 5.41
C LEU A 358 41.18 25.18 4.27
N HIS A 359 40.23 26.10 4.14
CA HIS A 359 40.29 27.23 3.20
C HIS A 359 39.73 28.50 3.88
N PRO A 360 40.59 29.44 4.31
CA PRO A 360 40.09 30.75 4.74
C PRO A 360 39.64 31.52 3.48
N GLU A 361 38.34 31.60 3.24
CA GLU A 361 37.79 32.47 2.20
C GLU A 361 37.69 33.91 2.71
N ASP A 362 38.15 34.85 1.87
CA ASP A 362 38.19 36.28 2.16
C ASP A 362 36.78 36.86 2.43
N GLY A 363 36.71 37.69 3.46
CA GLY A 363 35.47 38.16 4.10
C GLY A 363 34.63 39.14 3.30
N SER A 364 34.01 38.72 2.20
CA SER A 364 33.04 39.55 1.50
C SER A 364 31.90 38.81 0.79
N HIS A 365 31.23 37.83 1.41
CA HIS A 365 29.87 37.46 1.02
C HIS A 365 29.03 37.04 2.24
N SER A 366 27.86 37.66 2.38
CA SER A 366 26.92 37.44 3.47
C SER A 366 26.07 36.20 3.21
N ASP A 367 26.56 35.03 3.61
CA ASP A 367 25.74 33.82 3.72
C ASP A 367 25.02 33.81 5.07
N ALA A 368 23.90 34.52 5.10
CA ALA A 368 22.96 34.52 6.21
C ALA A 368 21.56 34.15 5.70
N GLU A 369 21.37 33.02 5.00
CA GLU A 369 20.02 32.63 4.57
C GLU A 369 19.76 31.13 4.26
N CYS A 370 20.64 30.20 4.67
CA CYS A 370 20.42 28.76 4.47
C CYS A 370 20.50 27.92 5.76
N ARG A 371 19.94 28.41 6.88
CA ARG A 371 19.96 27.69 8.17
C ARG A 371 18.62 27.48 8.89
N ASN A 372 17.48 27.71 8.25
CA ASN A 372 16.17 27.29 8.77
C ASN A 372 15.52 26.39 7.69
N ALA A 373 15.10 25.14 7.90
CA ALA A 373 14.60 24.48 9.10
C ALA A 373 15.10 23.03 9.21
N LEU A 374 15.28 22.56 10.46
CA LEU A 374 15.48 21.16 10.79
C LEU A 374 14.22 20.37 10.42
N ILE A 375 14.34 19.40 9.51
CA ILE A 375 13.44 18.26 9.51
C ILE A 375 13.79 17.46 10.76
N SER A 376 12.86 17.43 11.71
CA SER A 376 12.91 16.60 12.91
C SER A 376 13.11 15.12 12.55
N SER A 377 14.12 14.49 13.15
CA SER A 377 14.42 13.04 13.26
C SER A 377 14.63 12.21 11.97
N ASP A 378 15.61 11.29 12.01
CA ASP A 378 15.82 10.24 10.99
C ASP A 378 14.54 9.40 10.74
N PHE A 379 13.65 9.36 11.74
CA PHE A 379 12.39 8.63 11.69
C PHE A 379 11.35 9.29 10.78
N VAL A 380 11.18 10.63 10.79
CA VAL A 380 10.28 11.32 9.83
C VAL A 380 10.77 11.11 8.40
N GLN A 381 12.08 11.12 8.19
CA GLN A 381 12.67 10.88 6.88
C GLN A 381 12.42 9.44 6.41
N ALA A 382 12.50 8.45 7.29
CA ALA A 382 12.11 7.07 6.99
C ALA A 382 10.61 6.95 6.65
N CYS A 383 9.74 7.61 7.42
CA CYS A 383 8.29 7.66 7.14
C CYS A 383 7.98 8.30 5.78
N LEU A 384 8.72 9.34 5.41
CA LEU A 384 8.57 9.99 4.11
C LEU A 384 9.03 9.10 2.94
N VAL A 385 10.07 8.30 3.13
CA VAL A 385 10.48 7.28 2.14
C VAL A 385 9.39 6.22 2.03
N PHE A 386 8.96 5.66 3.17
CA PHE A 386 7.88 4.68 3.24
C PHE A 386 6.59 5.14 2.51
N ALA A 387 6.17 6.38 2.73
CA ALA A 387 4.98 6.95 2.08
C ALA A 387 5.14 7.09 0.56
N ARG A 388 6.35 7.39 0.06
CA ARG A 388 6.63 7.48 -1.38
C ARG A 388 6.57 6.11 -2.04
N ASP A 389 7.16 5.11 -1.39
CA ASP A 389 7.21 3.74 -1.92
C ASP A 389 5.81 3.11 -1.90
N SER A 390 5.00 3.43 -0.88
CA SER A 390 3.59 2.99 -0.76
C SER A 390 2.67 3.47 -1.90
N THR A 391 3.07 4.47 -2.71
CA THR A 391 2.29 4.94 -3.86
C THR A 391 2.58 4.20 -5.18
N GLN A 392 3.54 3.27 -5.19
CA GLN A 392 3.93 2.53 -6.40
C GLN A 392 3.46 1.07 -6.46
N ASP A 393 2.90 0.50 -5.39
CA ASP A 393 2.46 -0.91 -5.37
C ASP A 393 1.02 -1.12 -4.85
N SER A 394 0.26 -1.92 -5.59
CA SER A 394 -0.90 -2.66 -5.07
C SER A 394 -0.43 -3.80 -4.15
N PRO A 395 -1.16 -4.16 -3.08
CA PRO A 395 -0.61 -4.94 -1.97
C PRO A 395 -0.34 -6.39 -2.39
N THR A 396 0.92 -6.79 -2.32
CA THR A 396 1.35 -8.19 -2.19
C THR A 396 2.22 -8.32 -0.94
N GLU A 397 1.90 -9.29 -0.09
CA GLU A 397 2.61 -9.63 1.15
C GLU A 397 4.09 -9.98 0.91
N SER A 398 4.99 -9.24 1.56
CA SER A 398 6.31 -9.63 2.12
C SER A 398 7.07 -8.31 2.42
N ASP A 399 7.72 -8.06 3.56
CA ASP A 399 8.73 -8.90 4.20
C ASP A 399 9.00 -8.51 5.67
N PHE A 400 9.37 -9.51 6.46
CA PHE A 400 10.11 -9.36 7.71
C PHE A 400 11.60 -9.22 7.39
N SER A 401 12.26 -8.18 7.92
CA SER A 401 13.51 -8.26 8.70
C SER A 401 14.24 -6.92 8.73
N ASN A 402 14.38 -6.34 9.94
CA ASN A 402 15.61 -5.74 10.48
C ASN A 402 15.30 -4.91 11.72
N LEU A 403 15.23 -5.57 12.88
CA LEU A 403 15.48 -4.93 14.16
C LEU A 403 16.98 -5.04 14.45
N SER A 404 17.77 -4.06 14.01
CA SER A 404 19.04 -3.77 14.67
C SER A 404 18.80 -2.66 15.69
N LEU A 405 18.61 -3.06 16.95
CA LEU A 405 18.72 -2.13 18.08
C LEU A 405 20.18 -1.67 18.17
N GLY A 406 20.42 -0.44 17.72
CA GLY A 406 21.52 0.35 18.23
C GLY A 406 21.12 0.96 19.55
N ASP A 407 21.96 0.83 20.56
CA ASP A 407 22.08 1.83 21.62
C ASP A 407 23.55 1.93 22.02
N ASP A 408 24.18 2.98 21.53
CA ASP A 408 25.30 3.64 22.21
C ASP A 408 24.69 4.53 23.31
N TYR A 409 25.09 4.32 24.57
CA TYR A 409 25.01 5.32 25.64
C TYR A 409 26.37 5.37 26.37
N PRO A 410 26.70 6.47 27.06
CA PRO A 410 27.97 7.16 26.96
C PRO A 410 28.92 6.65 28.03
N SER A 411 30.19 6.49 27.65
CA SER A 411 31.26 6.28 28.62
C SER A 411 31.38 7.46 29.58
N SER A 412 31.47 7.16 30.88
CA SER A 412 32.14 8.05 31.81
C SER A 412 32.95 7.28 32.87
N VAL A 413 34.22 7.67 32.92
CA VAL A 413 35.19 7.62 34.04
C VAL A 413 36.05 6.36 34.28
N SER A 414 37.32 6.58 33.94
CA SER A 414 38.62 6.14 34.50
C SER A 414 38.95 4.66 34.72
N SER A 415 39.99 4.26 33.99
CA SER A 415 40.99 3.26 34.34
C SER A 415 41.48 3.37 35.79
N LEU A 416 41.38 2.28 36.54
CA LEU A 416 42.34 1.91 37.58
C LEU A 416 42.46 0.38 37.64
N ASP A 417 43.69 -0.05 37.85
CA ASP A 417 44.25 -1.39 37.74
C ASP A 417 43.74 -2.42 38.78
N HIS A 418 43.90 -3.70 38.39
CA HIS A 418 44.19 -4.88 39.21
C HIS A 418 43.30 -5.25 40.42
N SER A 419 42.46 -6.28 40.18
CA SER A 419 42.15 -7.43 41.05
C SER A 419 41.82 -7.15 42.52
N SER A 420 40.52 -7.00 42.80
CA SER A 420 39.97 -7.50 44.05
C SER A 420 39.34 -8.88 43.79
N PRO A 421 39.74 -9.96 44.47
CA PRO A 421 39.25 -11.34 44.24
C PRO A 421 37.77 -11.57 44.63
N LEU A 422 37.04 -10.49 44.92
CA LEU A 422 35.66 -10.49 45.41
C LEU A 422 34.66 -9.86 44.42
N LEU A 423 35.12 -9.35 43.27
CA LEU A 423 34.28 -8.65 42.28
C LEU A 423 34.18 -9.43 40.97
N VAL A 424 32.96 -9.51 40.43
CA VAL A 424 32.63 -10.08 39.12
C VAL A 424 33.29 -9.23 38.01
N SER A 425 33.91 -9.86 37.01
CA SER A 425 34.51 -9.12 35.89
C SER A 425 33.43 -8.48 35.00
N LYS A 426 33.75 -7.42 34.25
CA LYS A 426 32.78 -6.78 33.33
C LYS A 426 32.21 -7.76 32.30
N ASP A 427 33.06 -8.65 31.78
CA ASP A 427 32.64 -9.67 30.82
C ASP A 427 31.74 -10.72 31.48
N GLU A 428 32.08 -11.18 32.69
CA GLU A 428 31.24 -12.13 33.43
C GLU A 428 29.90 -11.49 33.80
N ALA A 429 29.88 -10.24 34.27
CA ALA A 429 28.66 -9.52 34.61
C ALA A 429 27.66 -9.48 33.44
N MET A 430 28.17 -9.29 32.22
CA MET A 430 27.36 -9.20 31.00
C MET A 430 26.95 -10.57 30.45
N PHE A 431 27.83 -11.58 30.55
CA PHE A 431 27.66 -12.83 29.80
C PHE A 431 27.33 -14.05 30.68
N TYR A 432 27.35 -13.95 32.01
CA TYR A 432 27.14 -15.09 32.91
C TYR A 432 25.79 -15.79 32.67
N TYR A 433 24.71 -15.03 32.45
CA TYR A 433 23.36 -15.56 32.21
C TYR A 433 23.02 -15.78 30.73
N SER A 434 24.01 -15.84 29.84
CA SER A 434 23.76 -16.10 28.41
C SER A 434 22.88 -17.34 28.22
N GLY A 435 21.85 -17.26 27.37
CA GLY A 435 20.97 -18.38 27.04
C GLY A 435 19.63 -18.41 27.80
N ILE A 436 19.48 -17.69 28.92
CA ILE A 436 18.22 -17.73 29.68
C ILE A 436 17.08 -16.91 29.03
N SER A 437 17.42 -15.94 28.19
CA SER A 437 16.50 -15.09 27.43
C SER A 437 17.27 -14.36 26.30
N PRO A 438 16.59 -13.74 25.32
CA PRO A 438 17.24 -12.94 24.28
C PRO A 438 18.06 -11.75 24.81
N SER A 439 17.63 -11.16 25.94
CA SER A 439 18.33 -10.12 26.68
C SER A 439 18.49 -10.53 28.15
N PRO A 440 19.55 -11.30 28.48
CA PRO A 440 19.79 -11.77 29.84
C PRO A 440 20.06 -10.62 30.83
N PRO A 441 19.67 -10.77 32.11
CA PRO A 441 19.96 -9.78 33.13
C PRO A 441 21.46 -9.73 33.42
N LYS A 442 21.95 -8.57 33.84
CA LYS A 442 23.33 -8.39 34.28
C LYS A 442 23.55 -9.01 35.65
N LEU A 443 24.60 -9.82 35.79
CA LEU A 443 25.04 -10.36 37.08
C LEU A 443 25.74 -9.25 37.89
N VAL A 444 25.32 -9.08 39.14
CA VAL A 444 25.91 -8.13 40.10
C VAL A 444 26.93 -8.82 41.00
N TYR A 445 26.56 -9.98 41.54
CA TYR A 445 27.42 -10.74 42.46
C TYR A 445 26.98 -12.21 42.52
N ARG A 446 27.91 -13.14 42.79
CA ARG A 446 27.60 -14.54 43.09
C ARG A 446 28.57 -15.13 44.10
N THR A 447 28.11 -16.02 44.96
CA THR A 447 28.96 -16.69 45.96
C THR A 447 29.88 -17.75 45.35
N GLY A 448 29.48 -18.37 44.24
CA GLY A 448 30.25 -19.42 43.56
C GLY A 448 31.49 -18.97 42.79
N LEU A 449 31.96 -17.72 42.97
CA LEU A 449 33.09 -17.13 42.23
C LEU A 449 34.36 -17.99 42.26
N GLN A 450 34.66 -18.59 43.41
CA GLN A 450 35.87 -19.40 43.63
C GLN A 450 35.65 -20.90 43.39
N THR A 451 34.45 -21.41 43.66
CA THR A 451 34.08 -22.82 43.48
C THR A 451 33.90 -23.16 42.01
N HIS A 452 33.31 -22.23 41.25
CA HIS A 452 33.00 -22.37 39.83
C HIS A 452 33.45 -21.10 39.09
N PRO A 453 34.75 -20.94 38.77
CA PRO A 453 35.25 -19.76 38.10
C PRO A 453 34.67 -19.63 36.69
N TRP A 454 34.20 -18.43 36.34
CA TRP A 454 33.74 -18.16 34.98
C TRP A 454 34.95 -18.00 34.06
N VAL A 455 34.99 -18.80 33.00
CA VAL A 455 36.07 -18.76 32.02
C VAL A 455 35.57 -18.01 30.79
N LYS A 456 36.22 -16.89 30.47
CA LYS A 456 35.96 -16.15 29.23
C LYS A 456 36.27 -17.06 28.04
N PRO A 457 35.32 -17.32 27.12
CA PRO A 457 35.61 -18.05 25.90
C PRO A 457 36.73 -17.36 25.09
N THR A 458 37.76 -18.11 24.68
CA THR A 458 38.89 -17.59 23.89
C THR A 458 39.14 -18.46 22.66
N GLY A 459 39.24 -17.84 21.48
CA GLY A 459 39.58 -18.51 20.21
C GLY A 459 38.58 -18.23 19.07
N PRO A 460 38.84 -18.76 17.86
CA PRO A 460 37.96 -18.59 16.69
C PRO A 460 36.61 -19.30 16.82
N GLU A 461 36.53 -20.33 17.67
CA GLU A 461 35.35 -21.19 17.92
C GLU A 461 34.78 -20.97 19.33
N ALA A 462 35.00 -19.78 19.91
CA ALA A 462 34.66 -19.47 21.29
C ALA A 462 33.17 -19.10 21.45
N TYR A 463 32.29 -20.09 21.44
CA TYR A 463 30.87 -19.91 21.74
C TYR A 463 30.64 -19.64 23.23
N ARG A 464 29.61 -18.86 23.54
CA ARG A 464 29.16 -18.64 24.93
C ARG A 464 28.48 -19.91 25.43
N ARG A 465 28.73 -20.31 26.67
CA ARG A 465 27.97 -21.37 27.33
C ARG A 465 26.57 -20.87 27.63
N LEU A 466 25.56 -21.47 27.01
CA LEU A 466 24.17 -21.12 27.21
C LEU A 466 23.62 -21.81 28.47
N LYS A 467 22.92 -21.06 29.31
CA LYS A 467 22.24 -21.53 30.51
C LYS A 467 20.75 -21.68 30.25
N GLU A 468 20.17 -22.74 30.80
CA GLU A 468 18.73 -22.91 30.97
C GLU A 468 18.38 -22.75 32.46
N VAL A 469 17.34 -21.98 32.78
CA VAL A 469 16.86 -21.83 34.18
C VAL A 469 15.76 -22.85 34.42
N ARG A 470 15.90 -23.64 35.49
CA ARG A 470 14.91 -24.64 35.89
C ARG A 470 14.44 -24.39 37.33
N GLY A 471 13.19 -24.76 37.60
CA GLY A 471 12.64 -24.80 38.95
C GLY A 471 13.33 -25.84 39.82
N VAL A 472 13.41 -25.59 41.12
CA VAL A 472 14.01 -26.49 42.10
C VAL A 472 12.92 -27.33 42.75
N PHE A 473 13.01 -28.65 42.59
CA PHE A 473 12.07 -29.61 43.18
C PHE A 473 12.84 -30.71 43.92
N GLY A 474 12.27 -31.23 45.02
CA GLY A 474 12.85 -32.33 45.80
C GLY A 474 14.11 -31.97 46.60
N HIS A 475 14.41 -30.69 46.76
CA HIS A 475 15.52 -30.19 47.57
C HIS A 475 15.01 -29.80 48.97
N GLN A 476 15.84 -29.91 50.02
CA GLN A 476 15.44 -29.56 51.39
C GLN A 476 14.89 -28.12 51.51
N ILE A 477 15.39 -27.20 50.67
CA ILE A 477 14.89 -25.81 50.62
C ILE A 477 13.38 -25.74 50.31
N ASN A 478 12.82 -26.69 49.55
CA ASN A 478 11.39 -26.73 49.25
C ASN A 478 10.54 -26.88 50.53
N ASP A 479 11.04 -27.63 51.52
CA ASP A 479 10.31 -27.91 52.76
C ASP A 479 10.40 -26.76 53.78
N VAL A 480 11.48 -25.95 53.71
CA VAL A 480 11.76 -24.89 54.69
C VAL A 480 11.56 -23.47 54.13
N TRP A 481 11.25 -23.32 52.84
CA TRP A 481 11.18 -22.00 52.19
C TRP A 481 10.19 -21.03 52.83
N GLU A 482 9.04 -21.51 53.30
CA GLU A 482 8.03 -20.68 53.96
C GLU A 482 8.54 -20.05 55.27
N GLU A 483 9.54 -20.65 55.92
CA GLU A 483 10.21 -20.06 57.09
C GLU A 483 11.47 -19.26 56.69
N LEU A 484 12.27 -19.80 55.77
CA LEU A 484 13.55 -19.23 55.36
C LEU A 484 13.40 -17.96 54.50
N GLY A 485 12.53 -17.98 53.49
CA GLY A 485 12.33 -16.89 52.54
C GLY A 485 11.99 -15.55 53.22
N PRO A 486 11.07 -15.50 54.19
CA PRO A 486 10.81 -14.29 54.98
C PRO A 486 12.02 -13.78 55.75
N LYS A 487 12.89 -14.66 56.29
CA LYS A 487 14.11 -14.27 56.99
C LYS A 487 15.14 -13.66 56.04
N VAL A 488 15.33 -14.23 54.84
CA VAL A 488 16.15 -13.65 53.76
C VAL A 488 15.63 -12.26 53.37
N ARG A 489 14.32 -12.13 53.19
CA ARG A 489 13.66 -10.84 52.88
C ARG A 489 13.91 -9.79 53.95
N VAL A 490 13.79 -10.15 55.24
CA VAL A 490 14.03 -9.24 56.37
C VAL A 490 15.49 -8.79 56.39
N LEU A 491 16.43 -9.70 56.17
CA LEU A 491 17.86 -9.41 56.10
C LEU A 491 18.15 -8.37 54.99
N LEU A 492 17.65 -8.59 53.77
CA LEU A 492 17.80 -7.65 52.67
C LEU A 492 17.23 -6.26 53.00
N ASN A 493 16.08 -6.20 53.67
CA ASN A 493 15.45 -4.94 54.09
C ASN A 493 16.26 -4.20 55.17
N VAL A 494 16.78 -4.92 56.18
CA VAL A 494 17.59 -4.34 57.25
C VAL A 494 18.88 -3.74 56.69
N GLN A 495 19.46 -4.38 55.67
CA GLN A 495 20.65 -3.88 54.98
C GLN A 495 20.36 -2.77 53.96
N GLY A 496 19.10 -2.38 53.78
CA GLY A 496 18.70 -1.32 52.84
C GLY A 496 18.88 -1.70 51.36
N ILE A 497 18.91 -2.99 51.03
CA ILE A 497 19.06 -3.47 49.65
C ILE A 497 17.73 -3.31 48.93
N ARG A 498 17.74 -2.61 47.77
CA ARG A 498 16.56 -2.40 46.92
C ARG A 498 16.28 -3.61 46.03
N TRP A 499 15.82 -4.71 46.64
CA TRP A 499 15.46 -5.94 45.93
C TRP A 499 14.11 -5.83 45.21
N SER A 500 13.96 -6.57 44.11
CA SER A 500 12.77 -6.63 43.24
C SER A 500 12.14 -8.03 43.17
N SER A 501 12.95 -9.09 43.25
CA SER A 501 12.49 -10.49 43.37
C SER A 501 13.44 -11.32 44.24
N ILE A 502 12.93 -12.40 44.84
CA ILE A 502 13.73 -13.42 45.52
C ILE A 502 13.23 -14.77 45.01
N ASP A 503 13.99 -15.36 44.10
CA ASP A 503 13.63 -16.57 43.38
C ASP A 503 14.52 -17.74 43.87
N VAL A 504 14.05 -18.99 43.76
CA VAL A 504 14.89 -20.19 43.97
C VAL A 504 15.00 -20.92 42.64
N ALA A 505 16.21 -20.97 42.10
CA ALA A 505 16.45 -21.46 40.74
C ALA A 505 17.62 -22.44 40.71
N ARG A 506 17.72 -23.18 39.61
CA ARG A 506 18.89 -23.99 39.28
C ARG A 506 19.22 -23.80 37.80
N PHE A 507 20.49 -23.61 37.50
CA PHE A 507 20.95 -23.38 36.13
C PHE A 507 21.58 -24.65 35.55
N VAL A 508 21.20 -25.00 34.33
CA VAL A 508 21.78 -26.12 33.57
C VAL A 508 22.57 -25.56 32.39
N THR A 509 23.75 -26.10 32.12
CA THR A 509 24.59 -25.77 30.96
C THR A 509 25.04 -27.04 30.28
N ASP A 510 25.17 -27.03 28.96
CA ASP A 510 25.76 -28.14 28.22
C ASP A 510 27.30 -28.04 28.22
N ASP A 511 27.99 -29.18 28.24
CA ASP A 511 29.42 -29.26 28.01
C ASP A 511 29.76 -29.49 26.53
N ASP A 512 31.05 -29.53 26.19
CA ASP A 512 31.52 -29.73 24.80
C ASP A 512 31.18 -31.13 24.23
N SER A 513 30.52 -31.99 25.03
CA SER A 513 30.04 -33.33 24.65
C SER A 513 28.52 -33.47 24.70
N ASP A 514 27.77 -32.36 24.74
CA ASP A 514 26.30 -32.32 24.91
C ASP A 514 25.80 -33.01 26.19
N THR A 515 26.65 -33.12 27.22
CA THR A 515 26.26 -33.63 28.53
C THR A 515 25.78 -32.48 29.42
N GLN A 516 24.56 -32.59 29.96
CA GLN A 516 23.99 -31.57 30.86
C GLN A 516 24.77 -31.48 32.17
N ILE A 517 25.42 -30.35 32.40
CA ILE A 517 25.99 -29.96 33.70
C ILE A 517 24.90 -29.24 34.49
N VAL A 518 24.48 -29.87 35.59
CA VAL A 518 23.49 -29.31 36.51
C VAL A 518 24.22 -28.51 37.59
N GLY A 519 23.97 -27.19 37.63
CA GLY A 519 24.51 -26.29 38.65
C GLY A 519 23.87 -26.45 40.04
N PRO A 520 24.39 -25.76 41.07
CA PRO A 520 23.85 -25.78 42.42
C PRO A 520 22.46 -25.12 42.49
N VAL A 521 21.77 -25.30 43.62
CA VAL A 521 20.57 -24.50 43.93
C VAL A 521 21.01 -23.08 44.23
N VAL A 522 20.28 -22.10 43.69
CA VAL A 522 20.60 -20.68 43.82
C VAL A 522 19.41 -19.94 44.41
N ILE A 523 19.64 -19.19 45.50
CA ILE A 523 18.77 -18.06 45.87
C ILE A 523 19.12 -16.91 44.93
N TRP A 524 18.25 -16.67 43.97
CA TRP A 524 18.45 -15.74 42.86
C TRP A 524 17.70 -14.44 43.13
N ILE A 525 18.45 -13.39 43.49
CA ILE A 525 17.89 -12.15 44.01
C ILE A 525 17.93 -11.09 42.90
N GLY A 526 16.76 -10.58 42.52
CA GLY A 526 16.62 -9.40 41.68
C GLY A 526 16.86 -8.13 42.49
N VAL A 527 17.65 -7.20 41.98
CA VAL A 527 17.85 -5.85 42.54
C VAL A 527 17.68 -4.80 41.47
N LEU A 528 17.22 -3.60 41.83
CA LEU A 528 17.08 -2.52 40.86
C LEU A 528 18.42 -2.23 40.15
N PRO A 529 18.43 -1.92 38.84
CA PRO A 529 19.65 -1.56 38.13
C PRO A 529 20.44 -0.46 38.87
N ASP A 530 21.77 -0.61 38.91
CA ASP A 530 22.71 0.29 39.56
C ASP A 530 22.41 0.59 41.05
N SER A 531 21.63 -0.26 41.73
CA SER A 531 21.21 -0.03 43.12
C SER A 531 22.03 -0.72 44.20
N LEU A 532 22.83 -1.72 43.82
CA LEU A 532 23.58 -2.56 44.75
C LEU A 532 25.06 -2.58 44.37
N GLU A 533 25.91 -2.17 45.31
CA GLU A 533 27.37 -2.25 45.15
C GLU A 533 27.89 -3.65 45.52
N GLY A 534 28.95 -4.10 44.84
CA GLY A 534 29.53 -5.43 45.06
C GLY A 534 29.96 -5.70 46.51
N ALA A 535 30.47 -4.70 47.23
CA ALA A 535 30.87 -4.87 48.64
C ALA A 535 29.67 -5.12 49.58
N GLN A 536 28.55 -4.45 49.32
CA GLN A 536 27.30 -4.67 50.05
C GLN A 536 26.69 -6.03 49.70
N ALA A 537 26.76 -6.43 48.43
CA ALA A 537 26.33 -7.76 47.98
C ALA A 537 27.11 -8.89 48.67
N VAL A 538 28.44 -8.75 48.82
CA VAL A 538 29.29 -9.71 49.57
C VAL A 538 28.83 -9.87 51.01
N THR A 539 28.63 -8.74 51.70
CA THR A 539 28.20 -8.73 53.12
C THR A 539 26.84 -9.40 53.27
N SER A 540 25.89 -9.02 52.40
CA SER A 540 24.55 -9.64 52.36
C SER A 540 24.60 -11.14 52.11
N SER A 541 25.37 -11.58 51.11
CA SER A 541 25.53 -12.99 50.80
C SER A 541 26.12 -13.78 51.97
N GLN A 542 27.08 -13.23 52.72
CA GLN A 542 27.65 -13.91 53.88
C GLN A 542 26.62 -14.12 54.99
N GLU A 543 25.77 -13.12 55.25
CA GLU A 543 24.69 -13.26 56.24
C GLU A 543 23.60 -14.23 55.76
N ILE A 544 23.27 -14.24 54.46
CA ILE A 544 22.32 -15.22 53.89
C ILE A 544 22.91 -16.63 53.96
N LEU A 545 24.19 -16.82 53.69
CA LEU A 545 24.87 -18.11 53.82
C LEU A 545 24.92 -18.58 55.29
N ALA A 546 25.18 -17.68 56.24
CA ALA A 546 25.10 -18.01 57.68
C ALA A 546 23.67 -18.42 58.09
N LEU A 547 22.67 -17.72 57.56
CA LEU A 547 21.27 -18.09 57.75
C LEU A 547 20.95 -19.47 57.14
N LEU A 548 21.49 -19.81 55.98
CA LEU A 548 21.33 -21.14 55.37
C LEU A 548 21.96 -22.25 56.22
N GLN A 549 23.08 -21.97 56.90
CA GLN A 549 23.72 -22.92 57.83
C GLN A 549 22.84 -23.25 59.04
N ASP A 550 22.06 -22.29 59.55
CA ASP A 550 21.10 -22.54 60.64
C ASP A 550 20.01 -23.56 60.23
N PHE A 551 19.74 -23.68 58.94
CA PHE A 551 18.83 -24.68 58.35
C PHE A 551 19.58 -25.94 57.85
N CYS A 552 20.87 -26.08 58.17
CA CYS A 552 21.75 -27.18 57.75
C CYS A 552 21.87 -27.35 56.22
N MET A 553 21.86 -26.24 55.46
CA MET A 553 22.06 -26.25 54.01
C MET A 553 23.41 -25.60 53.64
N ASP A 554 24.32 -26.38 53.06
CA ASP A 554 25.63 -25.94 52.57
C ASP A 554 25.79 -26.01 51.05
N ASP A 555 24.77 -26.50 50.33
CA ASP A 555 24.74 -26.71 48.88
C ASP A 555 23.90 -25.67 48.10
N VAL A 556 23.56 -24.55 48.76
CA VAL A 556 22.81 -23.44 48.17
C VAL A 556 23.71 -22.22 48.00
N GLU A 557 23.80 -21.70 46.77
CA GLU A 557 24.51 -20.48 46.43
C GLU A 557 23.57 -19.25 46.42
N VAL A 558 24.15 -18.05 46.49
CA VAL A 558 23.41 -16.78 46.40
C VAL A 558 23.93 -15.98 45.22
N GLU A 559 23.03 -15.55 44.35
CA GLU A 559 23.36 -14.74 43.17
C GLU A 559 22.45 -13.51 43.09
N TYR A 560 23.04 -12.35 42.75
CA TYR A 560 22.34 -11.09 42.53
C TYR A 560 22.35 -10.72 41.06
N ARG A 561 21.18 -10.33 40.54
CA ARG A 561 21.01 -9.85 39.17
C ARG A 561 20.28 -8.51 39.15
N GLU A 562 20.57 -7.69 38.15
CA GLU A 562 19.76 -6.52 37.87
C GLU A 562 18.38 -6.97 37.36
N SER A 563 17.31 -6.51 38.00
CA SER A 563 15.93 -6.90 37.71
C SER A 563 14.94 -5.86 38.24
N ILE A 564 13.84 -5.68 37.50
CA ILE A 564 12.69 -4.87 37.90
C ILE A 564 11.46 -5.78 37.89
N TYR A 565 10.72 -5.83 39.00
CA TYR A 565 9.44 -6.52 39.05
C TYR A 565 8.35 -5.63 38.44
N THR A 566 7.76 -6.07 37.34
CA THR A 566 6.61 -5.43 36.71
C THR A 566 5.38 -6.33 36.82
N ARG A 567 4.24 -5.74 37.17
CA ARG A 567 2.96 -6.45 37.12
C ARG A 567 2.48 -6.48 35.67
N SER A 568 2.11 -7.65 35.17
CA SER A 568 1.62 -7.83 33.79
C SER A 568 0.17 -7.34 33.61
N VAL A 569 -0.10 -6.06 33.87
CA VAL A 569 -1.37 -5.42 33.45
C VAL A 569 -1.06 -4.70 32.15
N GLY A 570 -1.74 -5.10 31.06
CA GLY A 570 -1.63 -4.41 29.79
C GLY A 570 -2.14 -2.96 29.85
N PRO A 571 -1.73 -2.09 28.91
CA PRO A 571 -2.25 -0.73 28.84
C PRO A 571 -3.79 -0.71 28.69
N GLU A 572 -4.40 0.34 29.21
CA GLU A 572 -5.83 0.60 29.05
C GLU A 572 -6.12 1.14 27.64
N LEU A 573 -7.30 0.82 27.11
CA LEU A 573 -7.78 1.37 25.84
C LEU A 573 -7.93 2.89 25.91
N LEU A 574 -7.70 3.51 24.76
CA LEU A 574 -7.69 4.95 24.59
C LEU A 574 -9.11 5.49 24.40
N ARG A 575 -9.33 6.74 24.84
CA ARG A 575 -10.55 7.46 24.51
C ARG A 575 -10.61 7.83 23.04
N HIS A 576 -11.83 7.85 22.49
CA HIS A 576 -12.11 8.49 21.21
C HIS A 576 -11.69 9.97 21.23
N VAL A 577 -11.39 10.50 20.05
CA VAL A 577 -10.94 11.88 19.86
C VAL A 577 -11.76 12.58 18.80
N SER A 578 -11.94 13.89 19.00
CA SER A 578 -12.59 14.78 18.03
C SER A 578 -11.92 14.73 16.66
N ILE A 579 -12.68 15.04 15.61
CA ILE A 579 -12.24 15.08 14.21
C ILE A 579 -11.06 16.04 13.97
N VAL A 580 -10.86 17.03 14.85
CA VAL A 580 -9.75 17.99 14.75
C VAL A 580 -8.44 17.46 15.36
N ASN A 581 -8.46 16.29 16.03
CA ASN A 581 -7.27 15.71 16.63
C ASN A 581 -6.38 15.07 15.56
N HIS A 582 -5.09 15.37 15.56
CA HIS A 582 -4.15 14.86 14.54
C HIS A 582 -3.98 13.33 14.52
N THR A 583 -4.36 12.62 15.59
CA THR A 583 -4.29 11.15 15.67
C THR A 583 -5.59 10.46 15.25
N VAL A 584 -6.64 11.21 14.90
CA VAL A 584 -8.00 10.69 14.71
C VAL A 584 -8.08 9.54 13.71
N ASP A 585 -7.33 9.62 12.61
CA ASP A 585 -7.34 8.64 11.52
C ASP A 585 -6.71 7.28 11.92
N VAL A 586 -5.91 7.25 12.98
CA VAL A 586 -5.09 6.08 13.37
C VAL A 586 -5.35 5.62 14.80
N ARG A 587 -6.23 6.31 15.54
CA ARG A 587 -6.48 6.01 16.95
C ARG A 587 -7.53 4.93 17.17
N SER A 588 -8.52 4.85 16.28
CA SER A 588 -9.70 3.98 16.41
C SER A 588 -9.38 2.53 16.82
N PRO A 589 -8.33 1.86 16.26
CA PRO A 589 -8.01 0.47 16.61
C PRO A 589 -7.61 0.22 18.08
N LEU A 590 -7.32 1.30 18.84
CA LEU A 590 -6.96 1.25 20.26
C LEU A 590 -8.05 1.86 21.16
N THR A 591 -9.24 2.12 20.64
CA THR A 591 -10.39 2.65 21.39
C THR A 591 -11.46 1.58 21.57
N PRO A 592 -12.33 1.64 22.60
CA PRO A 592 -13.35 0.63 22.82
C PRO A 592 -14.56 0.77 21.89
N THR A 593 -14.49 1.58 20.84
CA THR A 593 -15.53 1.62 19.80
C THR A 593 -15.66 0.24 19.15
N LEU A 594 -16.83 -0.03 18.57
CA LEU A 594 -17.09 -1.34 17.96
C LEU A 594 -16.17 -1.63 16.79
N SER A 595 -16.06 -2.92 16.47
CA SER A 595 -15.20 -3.43 15.42
C SER A 595 -13.70 -3.44 15.75
N LEU A 596 -13.39 -3.72 17.02
CA LEU A 596 -12.02 -4.02 17.44
C LEU A 596 -11.46 -5.20 16.65
N SER A 597 -10.26 -5.02 16.09
CA SER A 597 -9.48 -6.13 15.55
C SER A 597 -9.07 -7.07 16.67
N ILE A 598 -9.36 -8.36 16.54
CA ILE A 598 -9.06 -9.37 17.57
C ILE A 598 -8.48 -10.64 16.97
N ALA A 599 -7.79 -11.40 17.81
CA ALA A 599 -7.35 -12.76 17.52
C ALA A 599 -7.39 -13.60 18.81
N ALA A 600 -7.47 -14.92 18.68
CA ALA A 600 -7.14 -15.80 19.79
C ALA A 600 -5.64 -15.68 20.10
N ALA A 601 -5.26 -15.62 21.39
CA ALA A 601 -3.87 -15.37 21.79
C ALA A 601 -2.89 -16.48 21.35
N ASP A 602 -3.39 -17.70 21.17
CA ASP A 602 -2.62 -18.85 20.66
C ASP A 602 -2.52 -18.88 19.12
N ARG A 603 -3.28 -18.03 18.42
CA ARG A 603 -3.34 -17.94 16.94
C ARG A 603 -3.31 -16.48 16.48
N PRO A 604 -2.23 -15.74 16.78
CA PRO A 604 -2.16 -14.30 16.56
C PRO A 604 -2.25 -13.88 15.08
N ASP A 605 -2.00 -14.81 14.15
CA ASP A 605 -2.07 -14.56 12.71
C ASP A 605 -3.49 -14.72 12.14
N ALA A 606 -4.39 -15.42 12.85
CA ALA A 606 -5.78 -15.60 12.44
C ALA A 606 -6.64 -14.51 13.09
N GLN A 607 -6.94 -13.47 12.31
CA GLN A 607 -7.56 -12.25 12.81
C GLN A 607 -8.99 -12.09 12.31
N GLY A 608 -9.81 -11.51 13.16
CA GLY A 608 -11.18 -11.12 12.86
C GLY A 608 -11.53 -9.82 13.56
N THR A 609 -12.82 -9.56 13.62
CA THR A 609 -13.39 -8.35 14.20
C THR A 609 -14.33 -8.71 15.35
N MET A 610 -14.28 -7.96 16.44
CA MET A 610 -15.25 -8.02 17.51
C MET A 610 -16.47 -7.16 17.16
N GLY A 611 -17.65 -7.77 17.10
CA GLY A 611 -18.84 -7.13 16.57
C GLY A 611 -19.57 -6.23 17.56
N LEU A 612 -19.90 -6.75 18.74
CA LEU A 612 -20.70 -6.01 19.74
C LEU A 612 -20.34 -6.38 21.17
N TYR A 613 -20.64 -5.49 22.11
CA TYR A 613 -20.65 -5.79 23.54
C TYR A 613 -22.06 -6.13 24.03
N PHE A 614 -22.17 -7.05 24.98
CA PHE A 614 -23.42 -7.32 25.68
C PHE A 614 -23.17 -7.63 27.15
N ALA A 615 -24.13 -7.30 28.00
CA ALA A 615 -24.09 -7.71 29.41
C ALA A 615 -24.59 -9.15 29.54
N GLU A 616 -23.98 -9.92 30.43
CA GLU A 616 -24.53 -11.24 30.84
C GLU A 616 -25.89 -11.08 31.53
N GLY A 617 -26.03 -10.00 32.30
CA GLY A 617 -27.26 -9.58 32.97
C GLY A 617 -27.63 -10.40 34.21
N GLY A 618 -28.80 -10.10 34.77
CA GLY A 618 -29.30 -10.73 35.99
C GLY A 618 -28.59 -10.18 37.22
N THR A 619 -27.81 -11.02 37.91
CA THR A 619 -26.96 -10.61 39.06
C THR A 619 -25.50 -10.41 38.67
N SER A 620 -25.13 -10.69 37.42
CA SER A 620 -23.78 -10.55 36.90
C SER A 620 -23.57 -9.14 36.35
N ASP A 621 -22.44 -8.52 36.70
CA ASP A 621 -21.94 -7.26 36.16
C ASP A 621 -20.97 -7.45 34.98
N LYS A 622 -20.84 -8.69 34.49
CA LYS A 622 -19.92 -9.04 33.42
C LYS A 622 -20.37 -8.52 32.07
N VAL A 623 -19.40 -7.97 31.34
CA VAL A 623 -19.55 -7.55 29.95
C VAL A 623 -18.80 -8.53 29.05
N LEU A 624 -19.44 -8.94 27.96
CA LEU A 624 -18.88 -9.85 26.97
C LEU A 624 -18.75 -9.16 25.61
N GLY A 625 -17.71 -9.50 24.87
CA GLY A 625 -17.58 -9.23 23.44
C GLY A 625 -18.09 -10.40 22.61
N LEU A 626 -18.77 -10.11 21.50
CA LEU A 626 -19.27 -11.08 20.52
C LEU A 626 -18.41 -11.06 19.25
N THR A 627 -18.09 -12.22 18.71
CA THR A 627 -17.45 -12.40 17.39
C THR A 627 -17.86 -13.75 16.78
N CYS A 628 -17.29 -14.15 15.65
CA CYS A 628 -17.51 -15.46 15.04
C CYS A 628 -16.71 -16.57 15.73
N HIS A 629 -17.22 -17.80 15.73
CA HIS A 629 -16.49 -18.96 16.25
C HIS A 629 -15.19 -19.18 15.47
N HIS A 630 -15.24 -19.09 14.14
CA HIS A 630 -14.07 -19.34 13.29
C HIS A 630 -12.96 -18.27 13.42
N VAL A 631 -13.26 -17.14 14.06
CA VAL A 631 -12.25 -16.13 14.45
C VAL A 631 -11.50 -16.60 15.71
N LEU A 632 -12.21 -17.20 16.66
CA LEU A 632 -11.64 -17.67 17.93
C LEU A 632 -10.98 -19.06 17.81
N PHE A 633 -11.53 -19.93 16.96
CA PHE A 633 -11.10 -21.32 16.81
C PHE A 633 -10.85 -21.66 15.35
N LYS A 634 -10.04 -22.68 15.10
CA LYS A 634 -9.82 -23.15 13.74
C LYS A 634 -11.05 -23.95 13.35
N THR A 635 -11.63 -23.63 12.20
CA THR A 635 -12.80 -24.35 11.67
C THR A 635 -12.43 -25.00 10.35
N ASP A 636 -12.40 -26.33 10.33
CA ASP A 636 -12.28 -27.15 9.13
C ASP A 636 -13.05 -28.46 9.31
N ALA A 637 -13.07 -29.33 8.28
CA ALA A 637 -13.78 -30.61 8.31
C ALA A 637 -13.45 -31.50 9.53
N ASN A 638 -12.28 -31.30 10.18
CA ASN A 638 -11.81 -32.11 11.30
C ASN A 638 -11.73 -31.33 12.62
N THR A 639 -11.91 -30.02 12.60
CA THR A 639 -11.78 -29.13 13.77
C THR A 639 -12.96 -28.18 13.80
N ASN A 640 -13.95 -28.45 14.65
CA ASN A 640 -15.15 -27.62 14.82
C ASN A 640 -15.80 -27.92 16.19
N ASP A 641 -14.99 -27.88 17.25
CA ASP A 641 -15.44 -28.28 18.58
C ASP A 641 -16.04 -27.09 19.34
N SER A 642 -17.17 -27.30 19.99
CA SER A 642 -17.73 -26.30 20.89
C SER A 642 -16.80 -26.04 22.07
N TYR A 643 -16.65 -24.79 22.46
CA TYR A 643 -15.93 -24.39 23.67
C TYR A 643 -16.87 -23.81 24.70
N THR A 644 -16.70 -24.19 25.96
CA THR A 644 -17.32 -23.53 27.12
C THR A 644 -16.33 -23.56 28.26
N LEU A 645 -16.07 -22.41 28.87
CA LEU A 645 -15.12 -22.29 29.97
C LEU A 645 -15.65 -22.99 31.21
N ALA A 646 -15.09 -24.16 31.53
CA ALA A 646 -15.35 -24.90 32.76
C ALA A 646 -14.33 -24.52 33.84
N SER A 647 -14.65 -24.82 35.11
CA SER A 647 -13.82 -24.47 36.28
C SER A 647 -12.40 -25.06 36.27
N ASN A 648 -12.17 -26.13 35.50
CA ASN A 648 -10.91 -26.90 35.46
C ASN A 648 -10.25 -26.93 34.06
N THR A 649 -10.69 -26.10 33.12
CA THR A 649 -10.09 -26.00 31.78
C THR A 649 -9.17 -24.81 31.67
N ASP A 650 -8.09 -24.97 30.91
CA ASP A 650 -7.21 -23.87 30.57
C ASP A 650 -8.00 -22.75 29.88
N ARG A 651 -7.84 -21.55 30.41
CA ARG A 651 -8.48 -20.34 29.90
C ARG A 651 -7.83 -19.97 28.56
N LYS A 652 -8.66 -19.75 27.55
CA LYS A 652 -8.21 -19.25 26.24
C LYS A 652 -8.44 -17.76 26.16
N ASP A 653 -7.37 -17.00 25.97
CA ASP A 653 -7.40 -15.54 25.97
C ASP A 653 -7.63 -14.97 24.56
N VAL A 654 -8.25 -13.80 24.52
CA VAL A 654 -8.47 -13.00 23.31
C VAL A 654 -7.57 -11.79 23.38
N GLN A 655 -6.82 -11.54 22.30
CA GLN A 655 -5.95 -10.38 22.17
C GLN A 655 -6.53 -9.37 21.17
N LEU A 656 -6.33 -8.09 21.48
CA LEU A 656 -6.57 -6.94 20.62
C LEU A 656 -5.45 -6.82 19.62
N LEU A 657 -5.77 -6.64 18.34
CA LEU A 657 -4.83 -6.58 17.23
C LEU A 657 -3.94 -7.83 17.21
N GLY A 658 -4.18 -8.75 16.26
CA GLY A 658 -3.20 -9.80 15.99
C GLY A 658 -1.86 -9.22 15.52
N THR A 659 -0.87 -10.06 15.28
CA THR A 659 0.48 -9.60 14.89
C THR A 659 0.38 -8.67 13.67
N ARG A 660 -0.30 -9.11 12.61
CA ARG A 660 -0.40 -8.33 11.36
C ARG A 660 -1.24 -7.05 11.51
N ALA A 661 -2.32 -7.05 12.30
CA ALA A 661 -3.10 -5.81 12.47
C ALA A 661 -2.37 -4.78 13.33
N PHE A 662 -1.55 -5.22 14.28
CA PHE A 662 -0.69 -4.31 15.04
C PHE A 662 0.40 -3.68 14.17
N ASP A 663 1.05 -4.49 13.33
CA ASP A 663 2.04 -3.98 12.37
C ASP A 663 1.38 -3.00 11.37
N LYS A 664 0.19 -3.35 10.85
CA LYS A 664 -0.62 -2.47 9.99
C LYS A 664 -0.98 -1.15 10.69
N LEU A 665 -1.28 -1.17 11.98
CA LEU A 665 -1.52 0.04 12.77
C LEU A 665 -0.25 0.91 12.81
N LEU A 666 0.90 0.34 13.16
CA LEU A 666 2.17 1.08 13.18
C LEU A 666 2.51 1.69 11.81
N ASP A 667 2.31 0.93 10.74
CA ASP A 667 2.56 1.40 9.38
C ASP A 667 1.55 2.48 8.94
N SER A 668 0.30 2.41 9.38
CA SER A 668 -0.68 3.48 9.15
C SER A 668 -0.27 4.81 9.80
N ILE A 669 0.33 4.76 11.00
CA ILE A 669 0.84 5.94 11.69
C ILE A 669 2.05 6.51 10.94
N LYS A 670 3.00 5.66 10.53
CA LYS A 670 4.16 6.07 9.71
C LYS A 670 3.72 6.70 8.39
N LEU A 671 2.77 6.07 7.69
CA LEU A 671 2.22 6.58 6.44
C LEU A 671 1.61 7.98 6.63
N ARG A 672 0.87 8.19 7.73
CA ARG A 672 0.28 9.49 8.05
C ARG A 672 1.34 10.56 8.30
N ILE A 673 2.39 10.24 9.06
CA ILE A 673 3.56 11.11 9.27
C ILE A 673 4.21 11.45 7.92
N GLY A 674 4.45 10.45 7.07
CA GLY A 674 5.06 10.63 5.75
C GLY A 674 4.22 11.54 4.84
N ASN A 675 2.90 11.36 4.82
CA ASN A 675 1.97 12.23 4.07
C ASN A 675 2.02 13.68 4.56
N HIS A 676 2.04 13.91 5.88
CA HIS A 676 2.23 15.24 6.43
C HIS A 676 3.58 15.85 6.06
N ALA A 677 4.66 15.07 6.11
CA ALA A 677 5.99 15.52 5.72
C ALA A 677 6.09 15.88 4.22
N ILE A 678 5.34 15.20 3.34
CA ILE A 678 5.22 15.57 1.92
C ILE A 678 4.51 16.93 1.78
N MET A 679 3.41 17.12 2.50
CA MET A 679 2.64 18.38 2.47
C MET A 679 3.42 19.55 3.09
N LEU A 680 4.20 19.30 4.14
CA LEU A 680 5.08 20.30 4.75
C LEU A 680 6.04 20.90 3.71
N LYS A 681 6.72 20.04 2.93
CA LYS A 681 7.62 20.46 1.84
C LYS A 681 6.91 21.27 0.76
N TYR A 682 5.61 21.04 0.55
CA TYR A 682 4.80 21.82 -0.38
C TYR A 682 4.52 23.22 0.17
N TYR A 683 4.07 23.31 1.43
CA TYR A 683 3.76 24.60 2.07
C TYR A 683 5.01 25.45 2.28
N GLU A 684 6.15 24.88 2.68
CA GLU A 684 7.43 25.59 2.80
C GLU A 684 7.87 26.23 1.48
N LYS A 685 7.69 25.51 0.35
CA LYS A 685 7.95 26.06 -0.99
C LYS A 685 7.00 27.20 -1.34
N ALA A 686 5.73 27.10 -0.94
CA ALA A 686 4.75 28.16 -1.15
C ALA A 686 5.12 29.42 -0.34
N VAL A 687 5.49 29.27 0.94
CA VAL A 687 6.00 30.33 1.81
C VAL A 687 7.21 31.02 1.17
N LYS A 688 8.23 30.26 0.74
CA LYS A 688 9.42 30.83 0.08
C LYS A 688 9.08 31.59 -1.21
N ARG A 689 8.17 31.05 -2.02
CA ARG A 689 7.73 31.68 -3.28
C ARG A 689 6.98 32.99 -3.02
N LEU A 690 6.08 33.00 -2.04
CA LEU A 690 5.24 34.15 -1.69
C LEU A 690 6.04 35.23 -0.97
N GLY A 691 6.91 34.86 -0.01
CA GLY A 691 7.84 35.79 0.64
C GLY A 691 8.73 36.51 -0.37
N GLY A 692 9.34 35.75 -1.29
CA GLY A 692 10.12 36.35 -2.38
C GLY A 692 9.29 37.17 -3.38
N LYS A 693 7.96 36.96 -3.46
CA LYS A 693 7.06 37.82 -4.27
C LYS A 693 6.83 39.15 -3.57
N LEU A 694 6.57 39.14 -2.27
CA LEU A 694 6.43 40.35 -1.45
C LEU A 694 7.70 41.21 -1.44
N GLU A 695 8.88 40.60 -1.30
CA GLU A 695 10.17 41.32 -1.38
C GLU A 695 10.38 42.03 -2.72
N ARG A 696 9.93 41.42 -3.83
CA ARG A 696 10.02 42.02 -5.17
C ARG A 696 9.04 43.16 -5.40
N LEU A 697 7.89 43.13 -4.72
CA LEU A 697 6.87 44.18 -4.82
C LEU A 697 7.31 45.44 -4.06
N GLY A 698 8.11 45.31 -3.00
CA GLY A 698 8.65 46.44 -2.22
C GLY A 698 7.61 47.08 -1.28
N ASP A 699 7.87 48.29 -0.79
CA ASP A 699 6.89 49.10 -0.05
C ASP A 699 5.85 49.64 -1.04
N VAL A 700 4.81 48.84 -1.31
CA VAL A 700 3.62 49.25 -2.06
C VAL A 700 2.55 49.68 -1.05
N ASP A 701 1.77 50.72 -1.38
CA ASP A 701 0.67 51.22 -0.54
C ASP A 701 -0.29 50.08 -0.12
N GLU A 702 -0.87 50.16 1.08
CA GLU A 702 -1.79 49.14 1.65
C GLU A 702 -3.02 48.82 0.76
N ASP A 703 -3.27 49.63 -0.27
CA ASP A 703 -4.38 49.51 -1.23
C ASP A 703 -4.02 48.71 -2.50
N ASP A 704 -2.80 48.15 -2.63
CA ASP A 704 -2.45 47.26 -3.74
C ASP A 704 -3.04 45.85 -3.52
N GLU A 705 -4.05 45.52 -4.32
CA GLU A 705 -4.76 44.23 -4.25
C GLU A 705 -3.82 43.02 -4.38
N GLU A 706 -2.78 43.10 -5.23
CA GLU A 706 -1.86 41.99 -5.46
C GLU A 706 -0.92 41.76 -4.27
N ALA A 707 -0.46 42.82 -3.62
CA ALA A 707 0.33 42.74 -2.40
C ALA A 707 -0.51 42.26 -1.20
N ALA A 708 -1.76 42.72 -1.09
CA ALA A 708 -2.69 42.30 -0.04
C ALA A 708 -3.03 40.80 -0.16
N ASP A 709 -3.34 40.31 -1.37
CA ASP A 709 -3.61 38.91 -1.63
C ASP A 709 -2.38 38.02 -1.34
N ALA A 710 -1.19 38.44 -1.79
CA ALA A 710 0.04 37.70 -1.53
C ALA A 710 0.36 37.60 -0.03
N LYS A 711 0.10 38.67 0.74
CA LYS A 711 0.29 38.69 2.20
C LYS A 711 -0.70 37.77 2.92
N LYS A 712 -1.94 37.73 2.46
CA LYS A 712 -2.96 36.82 2.98
C LYS A 712 -2.61 35.36 2.68
N GLU A 713 -2.26 35.04 1.43
CA GLU A 713 -1.83 33.69 1.04
C GLU A 713 -0.58 33.24 1.80
N LEU A 714 0.37 34.14 2.06
CA LEU A 714 1.56 33.85 2.85
C LEU A 714 1.19 33.45 4.28
N GLY A 715 0.32 34.24 4.94
CA GLY A 715 -0.15 33.93 6.29
C GLY A 715 -0.94 32.62 6.36
N GLU A 716 -1.74 32.29 5.34
CA GLU A 716 -2.41 30.99 5.24
C GLU A 716 -1.41 29.82 5.07
N ALA A 717 -0.38 30.00 4.25
CA ALA A 717 0.66 28.99 4.03
C ALA A 717 1.53 28.78 5.29
N GLU A 718 1.90 29.85 6.00
CA GLU A 718 2.61 29.80 7.28
C GLU A 718 1.77 29.09 8.35
N GLY A 719 0.48 29.44 8.46
CA GLY A 719 -0.44 28.75 9.36
C GLY A 719 -0.57 27.25 9.04
N LYS A 720 -0.52 26.86 7.76
CA LYS A 720 -0.51 25.45 7.35
C LYS A 720 0.79 24.74 7.71
N VAL A 721 1.94 25.41 7.64
CA VAL A 721 3.24 24.87 8.09
C VAL A 721 3.19 24.57 9.59
N GLU A 722 2.69 25.51 10.41
CA GLU A 722 2.54 25.31 11.85
C GLU A 722 1.59 24.15 12.18
N GLU A 723 0.43 24.08 11.53
CA GLU A 723 -0.56 23.00 11.71
C GLU A 723 0.02 21.62 11.36
N VAL A 724 0.75 21.51 10.24
CA VAL A 724 1.34 20.24 9.80
C VAL A 724 2.48 19.79 10.72
N ASN A 725 3.32 20.72 11.20
CA ASN A 725 4.37 20.38 12.17
C ASN A 725 3.78 19.87 13.49
N ALA A 726 2.76 20.55 14.02
CA ALA A 726 2.05 20.09 15.22
C ALA A 726 1.42 18.69 15.02
N ALA A 727 0.92 18.40 13.82
CA ALA A 727 0.40 17.07 13.48
C ALA A 727 1.50 16.00 13.48
N ILE A 728 2.67 16.28 12.88
CA ILE A 728 3.82 15.37 12.85
C ILE A 728 4.28 15.04 14.28
N GLU A 729 4.52 16.06 15.10
CA GLU A 729 4.96 15.88 16.50
C GLU A 729 3.97 15.01 17.28
N LYS A 730 2.66 15.28 17.16
CA LYS A 730 1.63 14.50 17.84
C LYS A 730 1.56 13.05 17.36
N LEU A 731 1.80 12.79 16.08
CA LEU A 731 1.82 11.45 15.51
C LEU A 731 3.10 10.68 15.90
N GLU A 732 4.27 11.34 15.98
CA GLU A 732 5.51 10.74 16.51
C GLU A 732 5.35 10.35 17.98
N GLU A 733 4.81 11.26 18.82
CA GLU A 733 4.48 10.97 20.22
C GLU A 733 3.51 9.78 20.33
N PHE A 734 2.51 9.73 19.44
CA PHE A 734 1.54 8.63 19.42
C PHE A 734 2.19 7.32 18.99
N TYR A 735 3.01 7.33 17.94
CA TYR A 735 3.76 6.15 17.47
C TYR A 735 4.60 5.56 18.61
N ALA A 736 5.41 6.38 19.28
CA ALA A 736 6.24 5.95 20.40
C ALA A 736 5.42 5.36 21.54
N GLN A 737 4.26 5.96 21.87
CA GLN A 737 3.35 5.42 22.89
C GLN A 737 2.75 4.07 22.48
N VAL A 738 2.38 3.90 21.21
CA VAL A 738 1.80 2.64 20.71
C VAL A 738 2.85 1.55 20.72
N ASP A 739 4.04 1.81 20.17
CA ASP A 739 5.14 0.86 20.12
C ASP A 739 5.60 0.44 21.53
N GLN A 740 5.75 1.40 22.45
CA GLN A 740 6.18 1.12 23.81
C GLN A 740 5.15 0.30 24.61
N ASN A 741 3.87 0.66 24.53
CA ASN A 741 2.86 0.09 25.43
C ASN A 741 2.18 -1.16 24.86
N TRP A 742 2.10 -1.31 23.54
CA TRP A 742 1.27 -2.34 22.89
C TRP A 742 2.05 -3.33 22.02
N SER A 743 3.38 -3.18 21.84
CA SER A 743 4.21 -4.10 21.05
C SER A 743 4.11 -5.55 21.54
N ALA A 744 4.26 -5.76 22.84
CA ALA A 744 4.21 -7.09 23.44
C ALA A 744 2.79 -7.71 23.35
N PRO A 745 2.62 -8.92 22.78
CA PRO A 745 1.31 -9.58 22.67
C PRO A 745 0.56 -9.74 24.01
N SER A 746 1.29 -9.97 25.11
CA SER A 746 0.70 -10.08 26.45
C SER A 746 0.03 -8.77 26.92
N GLN A 747 0.53 -7.62 26.48
CA GLN A 747 -0.04 -6.31 26.76
C GLN A 747 -1.36 -6.11 26.01
N ARG A 748 -1.55 -6.85 24.91
CA ARG A 748 -2.73 -6.80 24.04
C ARG A 748 -3.86 -7.76 24.43
N VAL A 749 -3.68 -8.62 25.43
CA VAL A 749 -4.77 -9.51 25.92
C VAL A 749 -5.91 -8.69 26.52
N ILE A 750 -7.12 -8.73 25.93
CA ILE A 750 -8.27 -7.90 26.35
C ILE A 750 -9.39 -8.69 27.01
N GLY A 751 -9.28 -10.00 27.11
CA GLY A 751 -10.33 -10.83 27.67
C GLY A 751 -10.08 -12.31 27.47
N HIS A 752 -11.11 -13.11 27.73
CA HIS A 752 -11.02 -14.57 27.60
C HIS A 752 -12.33 -15.21 27.19
N ILE A 753 -12.22 -16.25 26.39
CA ILE A 753 -13.36 -16.92 25.78
C ILE A 753 -14.21 -17.57 26.88
N ARG A 754 -15.52 -17.31 26.84
CA ARG A 754 -16.51 -17.88 27.76
C ARG A 754 -17.26 -19.04 27.12
N CYS A 755 -17.75 -18.82 25.90
CA CYS A 755 -18.42 -19.87 25.13
C CYS A 755 -18.27 -19.60 23.63
N SER A 756 -18.27 -20.67 22.84
CA SER A 756 -18.28 -20.62 21.39
C SER A 756 -18.85 -21.94 20.89
N PRO A 757 -20.16 -22.02 20.60
CA PRO A 757 -20.76 -23.22 20.00
C PRO A 757 -20.06 -23.60 18.69
N ALA A 758 -20.04 -24.89 18.36
CA ALA A 758 -19.51 -25.35 17.08
C ALA A 758 -20.30 -24.72 15.91
N VAL A 759 -19.61 -24.38 14.82
CA VAL A 759 -20.25 -23.86 13.61
C VAL A 759 -21.26 -24.88 13.10
N SER A 760 -22.51 -24.48 12.96
CA SER A 760 -23.59 -25.37 12.55
C SER A 760 -24.68 -24.61 11.79
N VAL A 761 -25.71 -25.31 11.34
CA VAL A 761 -26.88 -24.70 10.71
C VAL A 761 -28.05 -24.84 11.67
N GLY A 762 -28.52 -23.72 12.20
CA GLY A 762 -29.60 -23.71 13.16
C GLY A 762 -30.98 -23.80 12.51
N ASP A 763 -32.00 -24.13 13.32
CA ASP A 763 -33.42 -24.02 12.97
C ASP A 763 -33.76 -22.72 12.21
N GLY A 764 -34.38 -22.85 11.04
CA GLY A 764 -34.61 -21.75 10.09
C GLY A 764 -33.62 -21.74 8.91
N GLY A 765 -32.50 -22.45 9.06
CA GLY A 765 -31.50 -22.70 8.03
C GLY A 765 -30.34 -21.72 8.01
N TYR A 766 -30.22 -20.80 8.96
CA TYR A 766 -29.10 -19.85 9.03
C TYR A 766 -27.87 -20.47 9.67
N THR A 767 -26.68 -20.00 9.30
CA THR A 767 -25.44 -20.42 9.96
C THR A 767 -25.41 -19.90 11.40
N GLU A 768 -25.11 -20.78 12.34
CA GLU A 768 -24.79 -20.42 13.71
C GLU A 768 -23.27 -20.45 13.89
N ASP A 769 -22.67 -19.26 13.78
CA ASP A 769 -21.23 -19.06 13.88
C ASP A 769 -20.96 -17.83 14.76
N TRP A 770 -20.86 -18.08 16.06
CA TRP A 770 -20.64 -17.03 17.05
C TRP A 770 -19.85 -17.55 18.25
N GLY A 771 -19.18 -16.64 18.94
CA GLY A 771 -18.49 -16.87 20.19
C GLY A 771 -18.48 -15.62 21.06
N ALA A 772 -18.50 -15.82 22.37
CA ALA A 772 -18.49 -14.76 23.36
C ALA A 772 -17.28 -14.90 24.29
N PHE A 773 -16.63 -13.76 24.59
CA PHE A 773 -15.52 -13.67 25.51
C PHE A 773 -15.77 -12.58 26.55
N GLU A 774 -15.41 -12.85 27.81
CA GLU A 774 -15.50 -11.89 28.91
C GLU A 774 -14.33 -10.90 28.80
N ILE A 775 -14.65 -9.60 28.76
CA ILE A 775 -13.65 -8.55 28.62
C ILE A 775 -12.95 -8.27 29.95
N ASP A 776 -11.68 -7.88 29.90
CA ASP A 776 -10.96 -7.34 31.04
C ASP A 776 -11.42 -5.89 31.29
N VAL A 777 -12.44 -5.74 32.14
CA VAL A 777 -13.06 -4.45 32.49
C VAL A 777 -12.04 -3.38 32.86
N THR A 778 -10.89 -3.75 33.45
CA THR A 778 -9.87 -2.78 33.85
C THR A 778 -9.29 -2.02 32.66
N LYS A 779 -9.21 -2.66 31.48
CA LYS A 779 -8.71 -2.03 30.25
C LYS A 779 -9.73 -1.12 29.55
N PHE A 780 -11.02 -1.33 29.80
CA PHE A 780 -12.10 -0.61 29.10
C PHE A 780 -12.67 0.54 29.94
N LYS A 781 -12.61 0.44 31.28
CA LYS A 781 -13.31 1.31 32.25
C LYS A 781 -13.15 2.82 32.01
N LYS A 782 -12.01 3.32 31.53
CA LYS A 782 -11.78 4.77 31.35
C LYS A 782 -12.31 5.35 30.04
N ALA A 783 -12.53 4.52 29.04
CA ALA A 783 -12.84 4.94 27.67
C ALA A 783 -14.15 4.36 27.12
N TYR A 784 -14.78 3.44 27.84
CA TYR A 784 -15.99 2.75 27.38
C TYR A 784 -17.21 3.68 27.33
N GLU A 785 -17.86 3.76 26.17
CA GLU A 785 -19.04 4.59 25.92
C GLU A 785 -20.27 3.77 25.48
N GLY A 786 -20.20 2.44 25.59
CA GLY A 786 -21.28 1.53 25.17
C GLY A 786 -21.08 0.99 23.75
N ASN A 787 -22.17 0.51 23.16
CA ASN A 787 -22.18 0.02 21.78
C ASN A 787 -22.25 1.21 20.80
N VAL A 788 -21.09 1.76 20.45
CA VAL A 788 -20.95 2.86 19.48
C VAL A 788 -20.02 2.45 18.34
N MET A 789 -20.42 2.74 17.10
CA MET A 789 -19.59 2.50 15.90
C MET A 789 -18.95 3.83 15.48
N ASP A 790 -17.62 3.88 15.43
CA ASP A 790 -16.90 5.02 14.83
C ASP A 790 -17.01 4.93 13.31
N LEU A 791 -17.58 5.96 12.69
CA LEU A 791 -17.74 6.05 11.23
C LEU A 791 -16.45 6.42 10.49
N GLY A 792 -15.34 6.57 11.21
CA GLY A 792 -14.01 6.78 10.64
C GLY A 792 -13.88 8.14 9.96
N THR A 793 -12.80 8.30 9.20
CA THR A 793 -12.50 9.52 8.43
C THR A 793 -12.17 9.22 6.97
N GLU A 794 -12.13 7.94 6.58
CA GLU A 794 -11.80 7.49 5.23
C GLU A 794 -12.85 7.92 4.21
N ILE A 795 -14.13 7.91 4.60
CA ILE A 795 -15.23 8.43 3.79
C ILE A 795 -15.58 9.83 4.34
N PRO A 796 -15.38 10.92 3.59
CA PRO A 796 -15.76 12.26 4.02
C PRO A 796 -17.22 12.33 4.45
N SER A 797 -17.55 13.09 5.50
CA SER A 797 -18.89 13.10 6.10
C SER A 797 -19.99 13.53 5.13
N ASP A 798 -19.70 14.46 4.22
CA ASP A 798 -20.62 14.89 3.16
C ASP A 798 -20.87 13.77 2.14
N VAL A 799 -19.82 13.06 1.72
CA VAL A 799 -19.91 11.89 0.84
C VAL A 799 -20.68 10.77 1.52
N PHE A 800 -20.38 10.49 2.80
CA PHE A 800 -21.06 9.47 3.60
C PHE A 800 -22.56 9.75 3.69
N THR A 801 -22.91 11.00 4.01
CA THR A 801 -24.30 11.43 4.13
C THR A 801 -25.03 11.28 2.79
N ARG A 802 -24.43 11.72 1.67
CA ARG A 802 -25.01 11.52 0.32
C ARG A 802 -25.20 10.05 -0.02
N LYS A 803 -24.26 9.17 0.36
CA LYS A 803 -24.39 7.73 0.12
C LYS A 803 -25.53 7.09 0.91
N MET A 804 -25.74 7.53 2.15
CA MET A 804 -26.84 7.04 3.00
C MET A 804 -28.18 7.74 2.71
N TYR A 805 -28.17 8.79 1.88
CA TYR A 805 -29.32 9.58 1.52
C TYR A 805 -29.50 9.69 0.00
N PRO A 806 -30.11 8.67 -0.64
CA PRO A 806 -30.19 8.54 -2.10
C PRO A 806 -31.30 9.40 -2.74
N ARG A 807 -31.83 10.43 -2.09
CA ARG A 807 -32.97 11.20 -2.62
C ARG A 807 -32.75 12.68 -2.52
N ASP A 808 -32.89 13.39 -3.64
CA ASP A 808 -32.67 14.85 -3.63
C ASP A 808 -33.80 15.65 -2.96
N TYR A 809 -35.03 15.10 -2.92
CA TYR A 809 -36.25 15.82 -2.50
C TYR A 809 -37.05 15.13 -1.38
N GLY A 810 -36.42 14.28 -0.57
CA GLY A 810 -37.04 13.56 0.56
C GLY A 810 -36.80 14.20 1.93
N GLU A 811 -37.30 13.58 2.99
CA GLU A 811 -36.78 13.82 4.35
C GLU A 811 -35.47 13.02 4.52
N PRO A 812 -34.43 13.60 5.13
CA PRO A 812 -33.16 12.92 5.37
C PRO A 812 -33.37 11.66 6.22
N THR A 813 -32.98 10.51 5.67
CA THR A 813 -33.08 9.20 6.33
C THR A 813 -31.87 8.87 7.21
N PHE A 814 -30.83 9.69 7.14
CA PHE A 814 -29.58 9.56 7.89
C PHE A 814 -29.04 10.94 8.24
N GLU A 815 -28.57 11.09 9.48
CA GLU A 815 -27.85 12.26 9.96
C GLU A 815 -26.47 11.80 10.45
N TYR A 816 -25.41 12.35 9.87
CA TYR A 816 -24.05 11.99 10.26
C TYR A 816 -23.74 12.59 11.64
N PRO A 817 -23.38 11.78 12.66
CA PRO A 817 -23.09 12.28 14.00
C PRO A 817 -21.91 13.26 14.01
N SER A 818 -22.02 14.38 14.72
CA SER A 818 -20.96 15.41 14.77
C SER A 818 -19.65 14.91 15.38
N ASP A 819 -19.74 13.91 16.26
CA ASP A 819 -18.60 13.21 16.88
C ASP A 819 -18.20 11.94 16.10
N ARG A 820 -18.87 11.64 14.98
CA ARG A 820 -18.73 10.45 14.14
C ARG A 820 -19.13 9.13 14.80
N LEU A 821 -19.67 9.17 16.02
CA LEU A 821 -20.03 7.97 16.77
C LEU A 821 -21.51 7.65 16.53
N LEU A 822 -21.77 6.56 15.81
CA LEU A 822 -23.13 6.06 15.60
C LEU A 822 -23.53 5.14 16.77
N PRO A 823 -24.46 5.56 17.65
CA PRO A 823 -24.93 4.71 18.73
C PRO A 823 -25.77 3.56 18.19
N LEU A 824 -25.50 2.34 18.65
CA LEU A 824 -26.22 1.16 18.22
C LEU A 824 -27.31 0.80 19.21
N SER A 825 -28.54 0.64 18.71
CA SER A 825 -29.68 0.26 19.54
C SER A 825 -30.73 -0.50 18.74
N GLY A 826 -31.32 -1.52 19.37
CA GLY A 826 -32.36 -2.35 18.76
C GLY A 826 -31.86 -3.17 17.56
N PHE A 827 -32.82 -3.76 16.84
CA PHE A 827 -32.56 -4.65 15.71
C PHE A 827 -33.34 -4.21 14.47
N ILE A 828 -32.80 -4.52 13.29
CA ILE A 828 -33.58 -4.50 12.06
C ILE A 828 -34.50 -5.73 12.11
N SER A 829 -35.82 -5.51 12.09
CA SER A 829 -36.79 -6.61 12.13
C SER A 829 -36.76 -7.41 10.83
N GLU A 830 -37.17 -8.68 10.90
CA GLU A 830 -37.28 -9.52 9.71
C GLU A 830 -38.21 -8.89 8.65
N GLU A 831 -39.32 -8.28 9.08
CA GLU A 831 -40.25 -7.58 8.18
C GLU A 831 -39.57 -6.41 7.46
N LEU A 832 -38.79 -5.62 8.18
CA LEU A 832 -38.09 -4.47 7.61
C LEU A 832 -36.93 -4.88 6.69
N MET A 833 -36.21 -5.96 7.01
CA MET A 833 -35.21 -6.53 6.10
C MET A 833 -35.85 -6.95 4.77
N ARG A 834 -37.01 -7.62 4.83
CA ARG A 834 -37.73 -8.08 3.63
C ARG A 834 -38.41 -6.95 2.86
N ARG A 835 -38.84 -5.89 3.55
CA ARG A 835 -39.58 -4.75 3.01
C ARG A 835 -39.06 -3.46 3.63
N PRO A 836 -37.94 -2.93 3.12
CA PRO A 836 -37.39 -1.69 3.65
C PRO A 836 -38.32 -0.51 3.39
N ASP A 837 -38.32 0.44 4.32
CA ASP A 837 -39.08 1.70 4.27
C ASP A 837 -38.31 2.82 3.53
N MET A 838 -37.02 2.62 3.26
CA MET A 838 -36.18 3.51 2.49
C MET A 838 -36.31 3.24 0.98
N LEU A 839 -36.24 4.31 0.20
CA LEU A 839 -36.36 4.29 -1.26
C LEU A 839 -35.14 4.96 -1.88
N ASP A 840 -34.63 4.41 -2.98
CA ASP A 840 -33.50 4.97 -3.73
C ASP A 840 -33.89 6.11 -4.69
N HIS A 841 -32.92 6.58 -5.50
CA HIS A 841 -33.10 7.61 -6.53
C HIS A 841 -34.19 7.23 -7.55
N ASN A 842 -34.32 5.95 -7.87
CA ASN A 842 -35.31 5.42 -8.81
C ASN A 842 -36.68 5.15 -8.17
N ARG A 843 -36.82 5.45 -6.87
CA ARG A 843 -38.00 5.16 -6.03
C ARG A 843 -38.24 3.67 -5.82
N GLU A 844 -37.19 2.85 -5.90
CA GLU A 844 -37.25 1.43 -5.55
C GLU A 844 -36.90 1.22 -4.07
N PRO A 845 -37.54 0.26 -3.37
CA PRO A 845 -37.18 -0.10 -2.00
C PRO A 845 -35.72 -0.54 -1.89
N CYS A 846 -34.97 0.05 -0.96
CA CYS A 846 -33.56 -0.26 -0.74
C CYS A 846 -33.20 -0.25 0.75
N LEU A 847 -32.13 -0.94 1.12
CA LEU A 847 -31.60 -0.96 2.49
C LEU A 847 -30.08 -0.78 2.46
N PHE A 848 -29.61 0.42 2.80
CA PHE A 848 -28.19 0.67 2.99
C PHE A 848 -27.76 0.27 4.39
N VAL A 849 -26.62 -0.41 4.46
CA VAL A 849 -26.03 -0.90 5.69
C VAL A 849 -24.59 -0.46 5.82
N ILE A 850 -24.16 -0.26 7.06
CA ILE A 850 -22.83 0.19 7.45
C ILE A 850 -22.17 -0.92 8.26
N LYS A 851 -20.87 -1.12 8.07
CA LYS A 851 -20.04 -1.87 9.02
C LYS A 851 -18.67 -1.23 9.14
N SER A 852 -18.02 -1.41 10.28
CA SER A 852 -16.58 -1.20 10.44
C SER A 852 -15.93 -2.57 10.60
N GLY A 853 -14.81 -2.83 9.93
CA GLY A 853 -14.13 -4.13 9.98
C GLY A 853 -12.61 -4.00 9.92
N ASN A 854 -11.88 -4.98 10.47
CA ASN A 854 -10.42 -4.96 10.57
C ASN A 854 -9.70 -4.85 9.21
N ALA A 855 -10.24 -5.46 8.15
CA ALA A 855 -9.59 -5.49 6.85
C ALA A 855 -9.91 -4.24 6.02
N THR A 856 -11.19 -3.88 5.95
CA THR A 856 -11.69 -2.83 5.03
C THR A 856 -12.07 -1.51 5.71
N GLY A 857 -12.03 -1.43 7.04
CA GLY A 857 -12.48 -0.26 7.79
C GLY A 857 -14.00 -0.05 7.65
N VAL A 858 -14.41 1.22 7.64
CA VAL A 858 -15.82 1.62 7.52
C VAL A 858 -16.28 1.55 6.06
N THR A 859 -17.29 0.73 5.80
CA THR A 859 -17.87 0.55 4.46
C THR A 859 -19.39 0.65 4.49
N ILE A 860 -19.96 1.07 3.37
CA ILE A 860 -21.40 1.11 3.12
C ILE A 860 -21.71 0.04 2.08
N GLY A 861 -22.81 -0.68 2.25
CA GLY A 861 -23.25 -1.76 1.38
C GLY A 861 -24.74 -1.70 1.12
N ARG A 862 -25.19 -2.50 0.14
CA ARG A 862 -26.61 -2.65 -0.24
C ARG A 862 -27.10 -4.03 0.17
N ALA A 863 -27.94 -4.07 1.20
CA ALA A 863 -28.51 -5.32 1.67
C ALA A 863 -29.71 -5.75 0.82
N THR A 864 -29.87 -7.07 0.60
CA THR A 864 -31.07 -7.63 -0.05
C THR A 864 -32.11 -8.08 0.96
N GLY A 865 -33.39 -8.01 0.58
CA GLY A 865 -34.49 -8.57 1.37
C GLY A 865 -34.72 -10.07 1.16
N ILE A 866 -33.90 -10.73 0.33
CA ILE A 866 -34.02 -12.15 0.00
C ILE A 866 -32.82 -12.91 0.61
N PRO A 867 -33.06 -13.97 1.41
CA PRO A 867 -31.97 -14.78 1.93
C PRO A 867 -31.23 -15.50 0.79
N SER A 868 -29.90 -15.45 0.83
CA SER A 868 -29.03 -16.22 -0.06
C SER A 868 -28.78 -17.60 0.51
N PHE A 869 -28.48 -18.57 -0.36
CA PHE A 869 -28.01 -19.89 0.05
C PHE A 869 -26.51 -19.98 -0.19
N VAL A 870 -25.78 -20.45 0.81
CA VAL A 870 -24.32 -20.60 0.77
C VAL A 870 -23.99 -22.06 1.02
N ARG A 871 -22.98 -22.57 0.31
CA ARG A 871 -22.35 -23.85 0.61
C ARG A 871 -20.90 -23.58 0.97
N ASP A 872 -20.53 -23.87 2.20
CA ASP A 872 -19.15 -23.77 2.65
C ASP A 872 -18.33 -24.95 2.10
N GLU A 873 -17.25 -24.68 1.35
CA GLU A 873 -16.44 -25.76 0.76
C GLU A 873 -15.62 -26.52 1.82
N GLY A 874 -15.24 -25.89 2.93
CA GLY A 874 -14.39 -26.48 3.96
C GLY A 874 -15.12 -27.52 4.81
N THR A 875 -16.39 -27.26 5.13
CA THR A 875 -17.25 -28.07 5.99
C THR A 875 -18.34 -28.81 5.20
N GLY A 876 -18.64 -28.38 3.97
CA GLY A 876 -19.73 -28.90 3.16
C GLY A 876 -21.13 -28.47 3.61
N LEU A 877 -21.23 -27.58 4.60
CA LEU A 877 -22.50 -27.12 5.15
C LEU A 877 -23.25 -26.22 4.17
N GLU A 878 -24.56 -26.43 4.05
CA GLU A 878 -25.48 -25.58 3.29
C GLU A 878 -26.35 -24.76 4.23
N SER A 879 -26.35 -23.45 4.07
CA SER A 879 -27.04 -22.53 4.96
C SER A 879 -27.68 -21.35 4.22
N LYS A 880 -28.49 -20.59 4.95
CA LYS A 880 -29.06 -19.31 4.53
C LYS A 880 -28.27 -18.18 5.14
N GLU A 881 -28.11 -17.11 4.38
CA GLU A 881 -27.40 -15.91 4.80
C GLU A 881 -28.12 -14.65 4.34
N TRP A 882 -27.97 -13.56 5.10
CA TRP A 882 -28.37 -12.24 4.63
C TRP A 882 -27.23 -11.65 3.80
N ALA A 883 -27.49 -11.48 2.51
CA ALA A 883 -26.49 -10.99 1.58
C ALA A 883 -26.44 -9.45 1.56
N VAL A 884 -25.21 -8.94 1.54
CA VAL A 884 -24.89 -7.53 1.37
C VAL A 884 -23.96 -7.39 0.18
N TYR A 885 -24.36 -6.56 -0.77
CA TYR A 885 -23.59 -6.23 -1.96
C TYR A 885 -22.73 -4.98 -1.74
N ASN A 886 -21.67 -4.86 -2.53
CA ASN A 886 -20.87 -3.65 -2.62
C ASN A 886 -21.75 -2.44 -2.98
N TYR A 887 -21.41 -1.25 -2.49
CA TYR A 887 -22.24 -0.06 -2.71
C TYR A 887 -22.40 0.31 -4.18
N ASP A 888 -21.27 0.36 -4.91
CA ASP A 888 -21.16 0.57 -6.35
C ASP A 888 -19.76 0.11 -6.84
N ARG A 889 -19.48 0.29 -8.14
CA ARG A 889 -18.19 -0.06 -8.75
C ARG A 889 -17.00 0.83 -8.37
N LYS A 890 -17.25 1.99 -7.74
CA LYS A 890 -16.23 3.02 -7.42
C LYS A 890 -15.87 3.02 -5.92
N SER A 891 -16.74 2.47 -5.07
CA SER A 891 -16.67 2.56 -3.62
C SER A 891 -15.86 1.44 -2.96
N GLY A 892 -15.22 0.58 -3.75
CA GLY A 892 -14.53 -0.61 -3.26
C GLY A 892 -15.49 -1.71 -2.80
N VAL A 893 -14.93 -2.72 -2.14
CA VAL A 893 -15.70 -3.86 -1.61
C VAL A 893 -16.27 -3.57 -0.22
N PHE A 894 -17.43 -4.16 0.07
CA PHE A 894 -18.07 -4.02 1.38
C PHE A 894 -17.30 -4.76 2.46
N SER A 895 -16.73 -5.94 2.16
CA SER A 895 -15.91 -6.69 3.10
C SER A 895 -14.78 -7.49 2.43
N ALA A 896 -13.77 -7.83 3.22
CA ALA A 896 -12.68 -8.73 2.86
C ALA A 896 -12.33 -9.68 4.01
N ARG A 897 -11.43 -10.65 3.75
CA ARG A 897 -10.94 -11.58 4.79
C ARG A 897 -10.37 -10.80 5.98
N GLY A 898 -10.83 -11.13 7.18
CA GLY A 898 -10.50 -10.42 8.43
C GLY A 898 -11.64 -9.55 8.96
N ASP A 899 -12.66 -9.24 8.15
CA ASP A 899 -13.87 -8.54 8.61
C ASP A 899 -14.88 -9.46 9.33
N SER A 900 -14.66 -10.79 9.34
CA SER A 900 -15.51 -11.74 10.05
C SER A 900 -15.70 -11.34 11.51
N GLY A 901 -16.94 -11.39 11.99
CA GLY A 901 -17.36 -10.93 13.30
C GLY A 901 -17.72 -9.45 13.37
N SER A 902 -17.56 -8.67 12.29
CA SER A 902 -18.05 -7.28 12.23
C SER A 902 -19.58 -7.23 12.36
N ILE A 903 -20.09 -6.23 13.07
CA ILE A 903 -21.54 -5.98 13.14
C ILE A 903 -21.99 -5.11 11.96
N VAL A 904 -23.08 -5.52 11.33
CA VAL A 904 -23.72 -4.78 10.23
C VAL A 904 -24.96 -4.07 10.76
N VAL A 905 -25.07 -2.77 10.49
CA VAL A 905 -26.15 -1.90 11.00
C VAL A 905 -26.76 -1.06 9.89
N ASP A 906 -27.96 -0.52 10.09
CA ASP A 906 -28.50 0.50 9.18
C ASP A 906 -28.09 1.93 9.59
N GLY A 907 -28.49 2.92 8.79
CA GLY A 907 -28.21 4.34 9.09
C GLY A 907 -28.82 4.85 10.41
N ARG A 908 -29.74 4.11 11.03
CA ARG A 908 -30.35 4.48 12.31
C ARG A 908 -29.68 3.79 13.50
N GLY A 909 -28.58 3.06 13.27
CA GLY A 909 -27.87 2.30 14.30
C GLY A 909 -28.60 1.02 14.72
N ARG A 910 -29.61 0.55 13.97
CA ARG A 910 -30.28 -0.72 14.27
C ARG A 910 -29.42 -1.88 13.80
N ILE A 911 -29.23 -2.87 14.66
CA ILE A 911 -28.36 -4.01 14.37
C ILE A 911 -29.03 -4.97 13.39
N GLY A 912 -28.40 -5.19 12.24
CA GLY A 912 -28.84 -6.12 11.21
C GLY A 912 -28.33 -7.53 11.45
N GLY A 913 -27.02 -7.71 11.68
CA GLY A 913 -26.46 -9.06 11.82
C GLY A 913 -24.94 -9.11 11.96
N LEU A 914 -24.44 -10.30 12.26
CA LEU A 914 -23.01 -10.60 12.42
C LEU A 914 -22.43 -11.11 11.10
N LEU A 915 -21.42 -10.44 10.55
CA LEU A 915 -20.76 -10.84 9.31
C LEU A 915 -19.98 -12.14 9.53
N ASN A 916 -20.29 -13.19 8.78
CA ASN A 916 -19.67 -14.52 8.95
C ASN A 916 -18.89 -15.01 7.71
N GLY A 917 -19.05 -14.38 6.55
CA GLY A 917 -18.33 -14.80 5.36
C GLY A 917 -18.57 -13.92 4.14
N GLY A 918 -18.05 -14.37 2.99
CA GLY A 918 -18.23 -13.70 1.72
C GLY A 918 -17.85 -14.62 0.55
N ALA A 919 -18.30 -14.26 -0.65
CA ALA A 919 -17.97 -14.93 -1.90
C ALA A 919 -17.27 -13.97 -2.86
N GLY A 920 -16.22 -14.44 -3.54
CA GLY A 920 -15.44 -13.68 -4.52
C GLY A 920 -14.32 -14.52 -5.14
N LYS A 921 -13.74 -14.04 -6.25
CA LYS A 921 -12.64 -14.72 -6.96
C LYS A 921 -11.26 -14.49 -6.34
N THR A 922 -11.13 -13.40 -5.58
CA THR A 922 -9.89 -12.93 -4.93
C THR A 922 -10.09 -12.85 -3.42
N GLU A 923 -9.17 -12.22 -2.68
CA GLU A 923 -9.28 -12.03 -1.23
C GLU A 923 -10.39 -11.06 -0.79
N THR A 924 -11.02 -10.39 -1.75
CA THR A 924 -12.12 -9.44 -1.58
C THR A 924 -13.47 -10.08 -1.96
N SER A 925 -14.54 -9.70 -1.27
CA SER A 925 -15.87 -10.28 -1.49
C SER A 925 -16.71 -9.47 -2.48
N ASP A 926 -17.28 -10.13 -3.48
CA ASP A 926 -18.31 -9.57 -4.36
C ASP A 926 -19.69 -9.56 -3.66
N VAL A 927 -19.91 -10.54 -2.79
CA VAL A 927 -21.10 -10.66 -1.92
C VAL A 927 -20.63 -10.98 -0.51
N THR A 928 -21.13 -10.24 0.47
CA THR A 928 -20.87 -10.46 1.89
C THR A 928 -22.06 -11.17 2.53
N TYR A 929 -21.80 -12.11 3.42
CA TYR A 929 -22.80 -12.91 4.12
C TYR A 929 -22.82 -12.59 5.61
N VAL A 930 -24.04 -12.45 6.11
CA VAL A 930 -24.32 -11.96 7.46
C VAL A 930 -25.39 -12.85 8.08
N THR A 931 -25.14 -13.33 9.29
CA THR A 931 -26.17 -14.01 10.10
C THR A 931 -27.09 -12.95 10.73
N PRO A 932 -28.40 -12.94 10.44
CA PRO A 932 -29.32 -11.91 10.96
C PRO A 932 -29.44 -11.93 12.48
N MET A 933 -29.36 -10.75 13.11
CA MET A 933 -29.37 -10.63 14.56
C MET A 933 -30.75 -10.92 15.17
N PHE A 934 -31.85 -10.67 14.43
CA PHE A 934 -33.19 -11.04 14.90
C PHE A 934 -33.32 -12.55 15.17
N TRP A 935 -32.50 -13.36 14.48
CA TRP A 935 -32.45 -14.80 14.61
C TRP A 935 -31.34 -15.28 15.54
N LEU A 936 -30.16 -14.65 15.48
CA LEU A 936 -29.00 -15.04 16.28
C LEU A 936 -29.16 -14.67 17.76
N TRP A 937 -29.74 -13.51 18.07
CA TRP A 937 -29.85 -13.00 19.44
C TRP A 937 -30.62 -13.92 20.40
N PRO A 938 -31.78 -14.50 20.01
CA PRO A 938 -32.45 -15.54 20.81
C PRO A 938 -31.55 -16.72 21.20
N ARG A 939 -30.66 -17.17 20.31
CA ARG A 939 -29.74 -18.30 20.56
C ARG A 939 -28.64 -17.93 21.54
N ILE A 940 -28.08 -16.73 21.41
CA ILE A 940 -27.14 -16.19 22.40
C ILE A 940 -27.81 -16.18 23.79
N LYS A 941 -29.10 -15.85 23.86
CA LYS A 941 -29.88 -15.88 25.10
C LYS A 941 -30.15 -17.29 25.66
N GLU A 942 -30.07 -18.34 24.86
CA GLU A 942 -30.14 -19.71 25.39
C GLU A 942 -28.92 -20.02 26.28
N HIS A 943 -27.76 -19.45 25.93
CA HIS A 943 -26.55 -19.53 26.75
C HIS A 943 -26.49 -18.46 27.85
N PHE A 944 -27.05 -17.28 27.59
CA PHE A 944 -27.07 -16.14 28.52
C PHE A 944 -28.50 -15.59 28.69
N PRO A 945 -29.35 -16.21 29.54
CA PRO A 945 -30.79 -15.90 29.61
C PRO A 945 -31.15 -14.45 29.91
N ASN A 946 -30.29 -13.75 30.67
CA ASN A 946 -30.51 -12.37 31.08
C ASN A 946 -29.79 -11.34 30.20
N ALA A 947 -29.21 -11.76 29.07
CA ALA A 947 -28.38 -10.88 28.26
C ALA A 947 -29.14 -9.69 27.67
N HIS A 948 -28.46 -8.53 27.59
CA HIS A 948 -28.96 -7.32 26.94
C HIS A 948 -27.83 -6.50 26.31
N LEU A 949 -28.18 -5.65 25.34
CA LEU A 949 -27.25 -4.85 24.54
C LEU A 949 -26.90 -3.49 25.16
N GLU A 950 -27.24 -3.29 26.42
CA GLU A 950 -26.95 -2.06 27.17
C GLU A 950 -26.00 -2.34 28.35
N PRO A 951 -24.80 -2.89 28.09
CA PRO A 951 -23.83 -3.13 29.14
C PRO A 951 -23.38 -1.82 29.81
N THR A 952 -23.21 -1.88 31.13
CA THR A 952 -22.64 -0.78 31.92
C THR A 952 -21.35 -1.25 32.57
N ILE A 953 -20.27 -0.51 32.33
CA ILE A 953 -19.02 -0.70 33.05
C ILE A 953 -19.02 0.29 34.22
N THR A 954 -19.54 -0.12 35.38
CA THR A 954 -19.54 0.73 36.56
C THR A 954 -18.14 0.84 37.16
N ALA A 955 -17.74 2.05 37.50
CA ALA A 955 -16.51 2.26 38.24
C ALA A 955 -16.66 1.74 39.67
N ALA A 956 -16.09 0.56 39.96
CA ALA A 956 -15.77 0.16 41.32
C ALA A 956 -14.89 1.19 42.02
#